data_AF-A0A415ZKW8-F1
#
_entry.id   AF-A0A415ZKW8-F1
#
_cell.length_a   1.000
_cell.length_b   1.000
_cell.length_c   1.000
_cell.angle_alpha   90.00
_cell.angle_beta   90.00
_cell.angle_gamma   90.00
#
_symmetry.space_group_name_H-M   'P 1'
#
loop_
_entity.id
_entity.type
_entity.pdbx_description
1 polymer ?
#
loop_
_entity_poly.entity_id
_entity_poly.type
_entity_poly.pdbx_seq_one_letter_code
_entity_poly.pdbx_strand_id
1 'polypeptide(L)'
;MNEKQKEQLKVAARYGVCNGKYLGELIDQIRMAGVNKNDLRQMCHIIACNAKDSVESLFRDFINDDQYQRLFACIQTESRTDAFMEALEYAYRVYGSKSGRLPALDAGKQQISLEHIAAVVADNRLSCQDMIELTEIFPDFAMIFQEALEAFVESMDVWSPEDLEKVQRILGLLTKGILRTKNRKILDMRLLQEKNVTNQSDGARRLSKYFSMRQIRYLNAKLANRARLSDAILQKIDASFIQNLICSGDDETAPYTEIEKELLLQTCDRELKPKINGYSKMRDFVQMIQTDRYEQPKLTEENWMFLYQKMVCETYKKGFMSFLGILKFDCLATENRNRWLAVTEYDRYELLQAAIYDASSKADEKSGRKAEVLKAALSLIIWTMQQNSVEVNEETKLKTCIQYAGPYTPAFIQAGLVRYETEAFEDFWSCVQSLSRLDNWTLRILLKRYQETSRTLPDAVFTEYPAEFFAAMCNNEKEPLTKTERMGLFELYADSVYQNQPLNLLKLYEHMLKNDIAFADYMSTETAKDLAETLLRQDVFPVQKNAVLKNLLSKQEFTDYLNKEEEIKTIAKELEELQDLQRETEKAVMKLLTNPKAFFTHYDYVYRRGGRDITILKILKNTNVRMTGNSGILDETLYQSMRLHGCNVFEYADSMTSIAKACKDSYFLQILAKRIQQMTDAEWRAVDDAETERS
;
A
#
# COMPACT_ATOMS: atom_id res chain seq x y z
N MET A 1 27.60 52.49 9.89
CA MET A 1 27.90 51.27 9.09
C MET A 1 26.66 50.88 8.30
N ASN A 2 26.78 50.55 7.00
CA ASN A 2 25.62 50.13 6.20
C ASN A 2 25.25 48.65 6.47
N GLU A 3 24.05 48.21 6.12
CA GLU A 3 23.56 46.85 6.41
C GLU A 3 24.42 45.76 5.76
N LYS A 4 24.92 45.99 4.54
CA LYS A 4 25.81 45.06 3.84
C LYS A 4 27.13 44.83 4.59
N GLN A 5 27.67 45.85 5.24
CA GLN A 5 28.88 45.77 6.07
C GLN A 5 28.63 45.07 7.41
N LYS A 6 27.48 45.31 8.05
CA LYS A 6 27.05 44.54 9.24
C LYS A 6 26.88 43.06 8.93
N GLU A 7 26.35 42.74 7.75
CA GLU A 7 26.20 41.36 7.27
C GLU A 7 27.55 40.70 7.02
N GLN A 8 28.51 41.43 6.43
CA GLN A 8 29.88 40.95 6.24
C GLN A 8 30.62 40.72 7.56
N LEU A 9 30.44 41.59 8.56
CA LEU A 9 30.95 41.39 9.93
C LEU A 9 30.34 40.14 10.58
N LYS A 10 29.02 39.94 10.44
CA LYS A 10 28.33 38.73 10.92
C LYS A 10 28.80 37.46 10.22
N VAL A 11 29.10 37.53 8.91
CA VAL A 11 29.63 36.41 8.12
C VAL A 11 31.07 36.10 8.54
N ALA A 12 31.95 37.10 8.66
CA ALA A 12 33.32 36.91 9.12
C ALA A 12 33.37 36.38 10.57
N ALA A 13 32.49 36.86 11.45
CA ALA A 13 32.30 36.35 12.80
C ALA A 13 31.79 34.90 12.82
N ARG A 14 30.88 34.53 11.91
CA ARG A 14 30.37 33.15 11.79
C ARG A 14 31.39 32.15 11.30
N TYR A 15 32.29 32.55 10.40
CA TYR A 15 33.26 31.64 9.78
C TYR A 15 34.67 31.71 10.40
N GLY A 16 34.95 32.65 11.29
CA GLY A 16 36.23 32.76 11.98
C GLY A 16 37.42 33.05 11.07
N VAL A 17 37.18 33.58 9.86
CA VAL A 17 38.23 33.89 8.86
C VAL A 17 38.07 35.32 8.38
N CYS A 18 39.05 36.19 8.67
CA CYS A 18 39.13 37.54 8.11
C CYS A 18 40.54 37.77 7.56
N ASN A 19 40.71 38.09 6.27
CA ASN A 19 42.02 38.43 5.72
C ASN A 19 42.48 39.80 6.31
N GLY A 20 43.74 39.90 6.77
CA GLY A 20 44.29 41.09 7.44
C GLY A 20 44.15 42.42 6.69
N LYS A 21 43.95 42.38 5.36
CA LYS A 21 43.60 43.57 4.56
C LYS A 21 42.20 44.10 4.86
N TYR A 22 41.20 43.22 5.05
CA TYR A 22 39.84 43.61 5.41
C TYR A 22 39.71 44.04 6.87
N LEU A 23 40.55 43.51 7.77
CA LEU A 23 40.56 43.89 9.18
C LEU A 23 40.94 45.37 9.38
N GLY A 24 41.93 45.87 8.63
CA GLY A 24 42.33 47.28 8.69
C GLY A 24 41.23 48.24 8.24
N GLU A 25 40.54 47.92 7.14
CA GLU A 25 39.42 48.72 6.61
C GLU A 25 38.25 48.75 7.59
N LEU A 26 38.02 47.65 8.32
CA LEU A 26 36.98 47.55 9.35
C LEU A 26 37.29 48.42 10.58
N ILE A 27 38.54 48.40 11.08
CA ILE A 27 38.98 49.25 12.20
C ILE A 27 38.81 50.74 11.84
N ASP A 28 39.15 51.12 10.60
CA ASP A 28 38.97 52.49 10.11
C ASP A 28 37.50 52.91 10.04
N GLN A 29 36.61 51.99 9.66
CA GLN A 29 35.18 52.25 9.57
C GLN A 29 34.51 52.45 10.94
N ILE A 30 34.90 51.68 11.98
CA ILE A 30 34.44 51.94 13.36
C ILE A 30 34.88 53.32 13.81
N ARG A 31 36.16 53.66 13.59
CA ARG A 31 36.71 54.95 14.01
C ARG A 31 35.97 56.12 13.34
N MET A 32 35.66 56.01 12.05
CA MET A 32 34.94 57.05 11.29
C MET A 32 33.45 57.15 11.63
N ALA A 33 32.81 56.05 12.02
CA ALA A 33 31.37 56.01 12.32
C ALA A 33 31.01 56.47 13.75
N GLY A 34 32.02 56.68 14.60
CA GLY A 34 31.84 56.84 16.04
C GLY A 34 31.92 55.48 16.73
N VAL A 35 32.71 55.41 17.80
CA VAL A 35 33.02 54.16 18.50
C VAL A 35 31.76 53.63 19.19
N ASN A 36 31.18 52.55 18.68
CA ASN A 36 30.14 51.80 19.37
C ASN A 36 30.78 50.65 20.15
N LYS A 37 30.50 50.57 21.45
CA LYS A 37 31.01 49.53 22.35
C LYS A 37 30.75 48.12 21.82
N ASN A 38 29.56 47.85 21.28
CA ASN A 38 29.21 46.52 20.77
C ASN A 38 30.01 46.14 19.51
N ASP A 39 30.31 47.11 18.65
CA ASP A 39 31.11 46.87 17.44
C ASP A 39 32.58 46.58 17.82
N LEU A 40 33.12 47.26 18.84
CA LEU A 40 34.44 46.97 19.40
C LEU A 40 34.51 45.58 20.05
N ARG A 41 33.49 45.17 20.81
CA ARG A 41 33.40 43.82 21.41
C ARG A 41 33.45 42.75 20.33
N GLN A 42 32.62 42.89 19.28
CA GLN A 42 32.59 41.96 18.16
C GLN A 42 33.92 41.92 17.41
N MET A 43 34.59 43.05 17.20
CA MET A 43 35.91 43.07 16.57
C MET A 43 36.96 42.34 17.41
N CYS A 44 37.03 42.60 18.72
CA CYS A 44 37.97 41.89 19.59
C CYS A 44 37.73 40.38 19.57
N HIS A 45 36.47 39.95 19.53
CA HIS A 45 36.10 38.54 19.41
C HIS A 45 36.52 37.93 18.06
N ILE A 46 36.23 38.59 16.93
CA ILE A 46 36.64 38.15 15.59
C ILE A 46 38.16 38.03 15.52
N ILE A 47 38.87 39.02 16.06
CA ILE A 47 40.33 39.06 16.11
C ILE A 47 40.83 37.84 16.90
N ALA A 48 40.34 37.61 18.11
CA ALA A 48 40.75 36.45 18.91
C ALA A 48 40.45 35.09 18.23
N CYS A 49 39.31 34.95 17.57
CA CYS A 49 38.93 33.73 16.85
C CYS A 49 39.82 33.38 15.65
N ASN A 50 40.57 34.34 15.09
CA ASN A 50 41.53 34.11 14.01
C ASN A 50 42.94 33.69 14.51
N ALA A 51 43.17 33.62 15.83
CA ALA A 51 44.44 33.18 16.40
C ALA A 51 44.62 31.66 16.21
N LYS A 52 45.70 31.23 15.54
CA LYS A 52 45.96 29.80 15.29
C LYS A 52 46.43 29.05 16.54
N ASP A 53 47.34 29.63 17.33
CA ASP A 53 48.01 28.92 18.43
C ASP A 53 47.96 29.68 19.78
N SER A 54 48.01 31.02 19.76
CA SER A 54 47.87 31.87 20.95
C SER A 54 47.49 33.30 20.60
N VAL A 55 46.87 34.03 21.53
CA VAL A 55 46.55 35.45 21.34
C VAL A 55 47.83 36.30 21.13
N GLU A 56 48.95 35.86 21.69
CA GLU A 56 50.28 36.46 21.49
C GLU A 56 50.77 36.33 20.04
N SER A 57 50.56 35.16 19.41
CA SER A 57 50.93 34.94 18.02
C SER A 57 50.12 35.81 17.06
N LEU A 58 48.87 36.09 17.41
CA LEU A 58 47.98 36.91 16.61
C LEU A 58 48.41 38.39 16.57
N PHE A 59 48.77 39.00 17.70
CA PHE A 59 49.24 40.40 17.72
C PHE A 59 50.59 40.62 17.04
N ARG A 60 51.41 39.57 16.98
CA ARG A 60 52.70 39.59 16.30
C ARG A 60 52.55 39.38 14.80
N ASP A 61 51.75 38.39 14.40
CA ASP A 61 51.80 37.82 13.04
C ASP A 61 50.62 38.26 12.14
N PHE A 62 49.53 38.80 12.70
CA PHE A 62 48.28 39.03 11.96
C PHE A 62 47.82 40.50 11.88
N ILE A 63 48.22 41.33 12.84
CA ILE A 63 47.88 42.76 12.90
C ILE A 63 49.16 43.58 12.81
N ASN A 64 49.21 44.61 11.96
CA ASN A 64 50.37 45.50 11.91
C ASN A 64 50.35 46.56 13.05
N ASP A 65 51.48 47.24 13.29
CA ASP A 65 51.61 48.22 14.38
C ASP A 65 50.54 49.31 14.34
N ASP A 66 50.29 49.86 13.17
CA ASP A 66 49.35 50.97 12.99
C ASP A 66 47.89 50.53 13.23
N GLN A 67 47.52 49.33 12.77
CA GLN A 67 46.21 48.72 13.06
C GLN A 67 46.05 48.43 14.56
N TYR A 68 47.10 47.91 15.21
CA TYR A 68 47.11 47.62 16.63
C TYR A 68 46.93 48.89 17.47
N GLN A 69 47.71 49.94 17.20
CA GLN A 69 47.63 51.21 17.93
C GLN A 69 46.27 51.89 17.74
N ARG A 70 45.70 51.84 16.54
CA ARG A 70 44.37 52.38 16.26
C ARG A 70 43.27 51.67 17.05
N LEU A 71 43.28 50.33 17.05
CA LEU A 71 42.31 49.54 17.81
C LEU A 71 42.46 49.77 19.32
N PHE A 72 43.70 49.77 19.80
CA PHE A 72 44.00 49.99 21.21
C PHE A 72 43.55 51.37 21.70
N ALA A 73 43.74 52.42 20.91
CA ALA A 73 43.24 53.77 21.23
C ALA A 73 41.70 53.82 21.31
N CYS A 74 40.99 53.08 20.47
CA CYS A 74 39.52 52.99 20.54
C CYS A 74 39.06 52.31 21.84
N ILE A 75 39.74 51.22 22.27
CA ILE A 75 39.43 50.53 23.52
C ILE A 75 39.69 51.44 24.74
N GLN A 76 40.82 52.16 24.74
CA GLN A 76 41.18 53.12 25.80
C GLN A 76 40.19 54.27 25.96
N THR A 77 39.51 54.66 24.88
CA THR A 77 38.52 55.74 24.92
C THR A 77 37.29 55.30 25.71
N GLU A 78 36.89 54.04 25.56
CA GLU A 78 35.69 53.48 26.18
C GLU A 78 35.90 52.90 27.57
N SER A 79 37.13 52.47 27.89
CA SER A 79 37.49 51.78 29.15
C SER A 79 37.16 52.58 30.41
N ARG A 80 37.16 53.91 30.35
CA ARG A 80 36.81 54.77 31.49
C ARG A 80 35.34 54.68 31.91
N THR A 81 34.48 54.12 31.06
CA THR A 81 33.02 54.13 31.26
C THR A 81 32.40 52.74 31.25
N ASP A 82 33.16 51.69 30.92
CA ASP A 82 32.64 50.34 30.71
C ASP A 82 33.63 49.30 31.25
N ALA A 83 33.17 48.48 32.19
CA ALA A 83 34.00 47.49 32.87
C ALA A 83 34.54 46.40 31.91
N PHE A 84 33.82 46.08 30.84
CA PHE A 84 34.30 45.12 29.84
C PHE A 84 35.43 45.72 29.01
N MET A 85 35.30 46.98 28.61
CA MET A 85 36.36 47.70 27.87
C MET A 85 37.60 47.93 28.73
N GLU A 86 37.42 48.15 30.03
CA GLU A 86 38.51 48.20 31.00
C GLU A 86 39.29 46.88 31.07
N ALA A 87 38.58 45.75 31.16
CA ALA A 87 39.21 44.43 31.12
C ALA A 87 39.92 44.17 29.76
N LEU A 88 39.29 44.52 28.64
CA LEU A 88 39.92 44.42 27.32
C LEU A 88 41.18 45.28 27.22
N GLU A 89 41.15 46.52 27.72
CA GLU A 89 42.31 47.40 27.69
C GLU A 89 43.49 46.78 28.42
N TYR A 90 43.24 46.20 29.61
CA TYR A 90 44.26 45.49 30.36
C TYR A 90 44.84 44.31 29.57
N ALA A 91 43.99 43.47 28.97
CA ALA A 91 44.44 42.35 28.17
C ALA A 91 45.29 42.80 26.98
N TYR A 92 44.82 43.78 26.20
CA TYR A 92 45.58 44.33 25.07
C TYR A 92 46.91 44.91 25.54
N ARG A 93 46.97 45.62 26.66
CA ARG A 93 48.24 46.11 27.24
C ARG A 93 49.22 44.97 27.51
N VAL A 94 48.77 43.90 28.17
CA VAL A 94 49.62 42.74 28.51
C VAL A 94 50.10 42.01 27.26
N TYR A 95 49.19 41.64 26.37
CA TYR A 95 49.52 40.87 25.17
C TYR A 95 50.28 41.71 24.13
N GLY A 96 50.00 43.01 24.04
CA GLY A 96 50.78 43.97 23.26
C GLY A 96 52.22 44.09 23.75
N SER A 97 52.42 44.07 25.07
CA SER A 97 53.76 44.09 25.66
C SER A 97 54.53 42.80 25.34
N LYS A 98 53.88 41.64 25.50
CA LYS A 98 54.49 40.33 25.19
C LYS A 98 54.81 40.14 23.71
N SER A 99 54.01 40.73 22.82
CA SER A 99 54.23 40.69 21.36
C SER A 99 55.20 41.77 20.85
N GLY A 100 55.71 42.65 21.72
CA GLY A 100 56.64 43.74 21.36
C GLY A 100 55.99 44.98 20.75
N ARG A 101 54.65 45.05 20.73
CA ARG A 101 53.85 46.20 20.23
C ARG A 101 53.75 47.35 21.23
N LEU A 102 53.94 47.07 22.52
CA LEU A 102 53.94 48.04 23.62
C LEU A 102 55.16 47.83 24.53
N PRO A 103 55.59 48.87 25.28
CA PRO A 103 56.63 48.73 26.29
C PRO A 103 56.26 47.69 27.35
N ALA A 104 57.24 46.94 27.85
CA ALA A 104 57.02 45.97 28.92
C ALA A 104 56.36 46.62 30.14
N LEU A 105 55.23 46.05 30.57
CA LEU A 105 54.56 46.46 31.80
C LEU A 105 55.35 46.01 33.02
N ASP A 106 55.47 46.92 33.98
CA ASP A 106 55.99 46.63 35.32
C ASP A 106 55.07 45.63 36.05
N ALA A 107 55.66 44.63 36.71
CA ALA A 107 54.95 43.56 37.39
C ALA A 107 54.02 44.08 38.50
N GLY A 108 54.43 45.16 39.21
CA GLY A 108 53.59 45.79 40.22
C GLY A 108 52.34 46.43 39.63
N LYS A 109 52.44 47.06 38.45
CA LYS A 109 51.30 47.66 37.74
C LYS A 109 50.35 46.60 37.18
N GLN A 110 50.87 45.47 36.71
CA GLN A 110 50.04 44.34 36.27
C GLN A 110 49.22 43.80 37.44
N GLN A 111 49.84 43.61 38.59
CA GLN A 111 49.17 43.11 39.80
C GLN A 111 48.05 44.05 40.27
N ILE A 112 48.30 45.36 40.32
CA ILE A 112 47.29 46.36 40.71
C ILE A 112 46.09 46.36 39.75
N SER A 113 46.33 46.24 38.44
CA SER A 113 45.24 46.17 37.45
C SER A 113 44.45 44.87 37.54
N LEU A 114 45.10 43.73 37.84
CA LEU A 114 44.43 42.45 38.07
C LEU A 114 43.53 42.50 39.31
N GLU A 115 44.04 43.07 40.41
CA GLU A 115 43.26 43.26 41.64
C GLU A 115 42.07 44.19 41.42
N HIS A 116 42.23 45.21 40.58
CA HIS A 116 41.13 46.08 40.19
C HIS A 116 40.04 45.33 39.40
N ILE A 117 40.42 44.50 38.42
CA ILE A 117 39.46 43.69 37.66
C ILE A 117 38.76 42.67 38.57
N ALA A 118 39.48 42.07 39.52
CA ALA A 118 38.88 41.18 40.52
C ALA A 118 37.85 41.91 41.40
N ALA A 119 38.13 43.15 41.81
CA ALA A 119 37.18 44.00 42.54
C ALA A 119 35.95 44.37 41.70
N VAL A 120 36.13 44.68 40.40
CA VAL A 120 35.04 44.95 39.46
C VAL A 120 34.08 43.76 39.34
N VAL A 121 34.61 42.53 39.37
CA VAL A 121 33.80 41.30 39.39
C VAL A 121 33.06 41.15 40.72
N ALA A 122 33.75 41.34 41.85
CA ALA A 122 33.13 41.27 43.18
C ALA A 122 32.00 42.29 43.37
N ASP A 123 32.11 43.46 42.73
CA ASP A 123 31.08 44.51 42.73
C ASP A 123 29.94 44.26 41.72
N ASN A 124 29.91 43.09 41.06
CA ASN A 124 28.92 42.71 40.02
C ASN A 124 28.84 43.71 38.84
N ARG A 125 29.92 44.43 38.55
CA ARG A 125 29.96 45.38 37.42
C ARG A 125 30.22 44.72 36.06
N LEU A 126 30.58 43.43 36.06
CA LEU A 126 30.65 42.56 34.88
C LEU A 126 29.58 41.48 34.98
N SER A 127 28.81 41.29 33.90
CA SER A 127 27.83 40.20 33.85
C SER A 127 28.51 38.84 33.63
N CYS A 128 27.79 37.75 33.90
CA CYS A 128 28.26 36.39 33.57
C CYS A 128 28.61 36.25 32.08
N GLN A 129 27.79 36.81 31.19
CA GLN A 129 28.04 36.83 29.76
C GLN A 129 29.36 37.55 29.43
N ASP A 130 29.60 38.71 30.04
CA ASP A 130 30.84 39.48 29.86
C ASP A 130 32.06 38.67 30.29
N MET A 131 32.00 38.00 31.44
CA MET A 131 33.09 37.16 31.95
C MET A 131 33.39 35.97 31.04
N ILE A 132 32.36 35.31 30.50
CA ILE A 132 32.52 34.22 29.53
C ILE A 132 33.20 34.73 28.25
N GLU A 133 32.68 35.82 27.67
CA GLU A 133 33.23 36.42 26.45
C GLU A 133 34.69 36.84 26.63
N LEU A 134 35.02 37.54 27.73
CA LEU A 134 36.39 37.94 28.03
C LEU A 134 37.33 36.74 28.18
N THR A 135 36.86 35.65 28.80
CA THR A 135 37.65 34.41 28.95
C THR A 135 37.84 33.68 27.63
N GLU A 136 36.84 33.70 26.74
CA GLU A 136 36.94 33.13 25.40
C GLU A 136 37.91 33.92 24.51
N ILE A 137 37.92 35.25 24.63
CA ILE A 137 38.85 36.14 23.90
C ILE A 137 40.26 36.01 24.49
N PHE A 138 40.39 35.99 25.81
CA PHE A 138 41.65 35.97 26.55
C PHE A 138 41.61 34.95 27.70
N PRO A 139 42.19 33.75 27.49
CA PRO A 139 42.16 32.66 28.48
C PRO A 139 42.74 32.99 29.86
N ASP A 140 43.64 33.98 29.96
CA ASP A 140 44.29 34.36 31.24
C ASP A 140 43.28 34.94 32.26
N PHE A 141 42.11 35.42 31.82
CA PHE A 141 41.03 35.84 32.72
C PHE A 141 40.34 34.68 33.44
N ALA A 142 40.53 33.44 32.97
CA ALA A 142 39.89 32.26 33.55
C ALA A 142 40.11 32.13 35.06
N MET A 143 41.32 32.47 35.54
CA MET A 143 41.67 32.40 36.96
C MET A 143 40.94 33.45 37.80
N ILE A 144 40.67 34.63 37.24
CA ILE A 144 40.00 35.73 37.94
C ILE A 144 38.50 35.48 38.03
N PHE A 145 37.90 35.02 36.93
CA PHE A 145 36.45 34.84 36.83
C PHE A 145 35.99 33.48 37.33
N GLN A 146 36.90 32.58 37.69
CA GLN A 146 36.59 31.19 38.06
C GLN A 146 35.49 31.12 39.13
N GLU A 147 35.67 31.78 40.27
CA GLU A 147 34.73 31.71 41.39
C GLU A 147 33.35 32.24 41.03
N ALA A 148 33.28 33.36 40.31
CA ALA A 148 32.03 33.96 39.87
C ALA A 148 31.29 33.10 38.84
N LEU A 149 32.02 32.50 37.88
CA LEU A 149 31.45 31.59 36.89
C LEU A 149 31.00 30.25 37.52
N GLU A 150 31.74 29.74 38.51
CA GLU A 150 31.32 28.57 39.28
C GLU A 150 30.06 28.87 40.10
N ALA A 151 30.04 29.99 40.82
CA ALA A 151 28.89 30.43 41.61
C ALA A 151 27.63 30.58 40.74
N PHE A 152 27.76 31.10 39.52
CA PHE A 152 26.65 31.19 38.55
C PHE A 152 26.05 29.82 38.21
N VAL A 153 26.88 28.79 37.98
CA VAL A 153 26.39 27.42 37.68
C VAL A 153 25.81 26.75 38.94
N GLU A 154 26.32 27.09 40.12
CA GLU A 154 25.81 26.57 41.39
C GLU A 154 24.45 27.14 41.77
N SER A 155 24.26 28.45 41.62
CA SER A 155 23.08 29.18 42.08
C SER A 155 21.81 28.95 41.26
N MET A 156 21.86 28.13 40.21
CA MET A 156 20.73 27.94 39.29
C MET A 156 19.93 26.66 39.53
N ASP A 157 18.67 26.87 39.93
CA ASP A 157 17.66 25.82 40.08
C ASP A 157 16.71 25.73 38.87
N VAL A 158 16.38 26.85 38.23
CA VAL A 158 15.54 26.93 37.02
C VAL A 158 16.33 27.56 35.88
N TRP A 159 16.35 26.90 34.73
CA TRP A 159 17.30 27.16 33.67
C TRP A 159 16.59 27.76 32.46
N SER A 160 16.75 29.06 32.24
CA SER A 160 16.27 29.71 31.01
C SER A 160 17.12 29.27 29.81
N PRO A 161 16.62 29.38 28.56
CA PRO A 161 17.42 29.12 27.37
C PRO A 161 18.74 29.91 27.33
N GLU A 162 18.71 31.19 27.73
CA GLU A 162 19.90 32.05 27.80
C GLU A 162 20.92 31.55 28.83
N ASP A 163 20.45 31.05 29.96
CA ASP A 163 21.33 30.56 31.02
C ASP A 163 21.97 29.21 30.66
N LEU A 164 21.23 28.36 29.95
CA LEU A 164 21.78 27.11 29.42
C LEU A 164 22.87 27.36 28.38
N GLU A 165 22.73 28.41 27.56
CA GLU A 165 23.77 28.83 26.62
C GLU A 165 25.03 29.26 27.37
N LYS A 166 24.89 30.10 28.41
CA LYS A 166 26.02 30.51 29.27
C LYS A 166 26.68 29.30 29.92
N VAL A 167 25.91 28.37 30.50
CA VAL A 167 26.49 27.17 31.12
C VAL A 167 27.12 26.25 30.09
N GLN A 168 26.55 26.11 28.90
CA GLN A 168 27.19 25.34 27.82
C GLN A 168 28.56 25.92 27.46
N ARG A 169 28.69 27.26 27.42
CA ARG A 169 29.98 27.93 27.18
C ARG A 169 30.96 27.75 28.34
N ILE A 170 30.50 27.89 29.60
CA ILE A 170 31.33 27.64 30.80
C ILE A 170 31.86 26.19 30.80
N LEU A 171 30.99 25.20 30.56
CA LEU A 171 31.39 23.80 30.44
C LEU A 171 32.33 23.57 29.24
N GLY A 172 32.14 24.32 28.15
CA GLY A 172 33.03 24.31 26.99
C GLY A 172 34.45 24.81 27.32
N LEU A 173 34.56 25.88 28.11
CA LEU A 173 35.83 26.39 28.62
C LEU A 173 36.56 25.38 29.51
N LEU A 174 35.82 24.64 30.35
CA LEU A 174 36.37 23.52 31.14
C LEU A 174 36.84 22.36 30.25
N THR A 175 36.10 22.07 29.18
CA THR A 175 36.43 21.03 28.22
C THR A 175 37.70 21.34 27.43
N LYS A 176 37.92 22.62 27.09
CA LYS A 176 39.15 23.15 26.48
C LYS A 176 40.33 23.24 27.45
N GLY A 177 40.10 23.02 28.75
CA GLY A 177 41.13 23.15 29.79
C GLY A 177 41.51 24.60 30.13
N ILE A 178 40.72 25.58 29.67
CA ILE A 178 40.91 27.01 29.95
C ILE A 178 40.48 27.31 31.39
N LEU A 179 39.25 26.93 31.74
CA LEU A 179 38.81 26.91 33.13
C LEU A 179 39.30 25.62 33.81
N ARG A 180 39.62 25.73 35.09
CA ARG A 180 39.86 24.59 35.98
C ARG A 180 38.89 24.71 37.14
N THR A 181 38.31 23.61 37.59
CA THR A 181 37.39 23.64 38.73
C THR A 181 37.61 22.42 39.63
N LYS A 182 37.44 22.63 40.93
CA LYS A 182 37.35 21.54 41.92
C LYS A 182 35.90 21.20 42.27
N ASN A 183 34.94 21.95 41.72
CA ASN A 183 33.52 21.79 41.98
C ASN A 183 32.99 20.49 41.39
N ARG A 184 32.46 19.62 42.25
CA ARG A 184 32.01 18.30 41.81
C ARG A 184 30.76 18.33 40.94
N LYS A 185 29.81 19.22 41.21
CA LYS A 185 28.58 19.40 40.41
C LYS A 185 28.95 19.73 38.96
N ILE A 186 29.83 20.73 38.78
CA ILE A 186 30.25 21.20 37.47
C ILE A 186 31.09 20.14 36.72
N LEU A 187 31.97 19.43 37.42
CA LEU A 187 32.73 18.31 36.85
C LEU A 187 31.84 17.17 36.35
N ASP A 188 30.79 16.83 37.09
CA ASP A 188 29.85 15.81 36.65
C ASP A 188 28.93 16.34 35.52
N MET A 189 28.56 17.63 35.50
CA MET A 189 27.83 18.25 34.37
C MET A 189 28.61 18.25 33.06
N ARG A 190 29.94 18.33 33.10
CA ARG A 190 30.79 18.23 31.91
C ARG A 190 30.53 16.96 31.08
N LEU A 191 30.10 15.87 31.72
CA LEU A 191 29.77 14.61 31.03
C LEU A 191 28.69 14.79 29.96
N LEU A 192 27.75 15.72 30.17
CA LEU A 192 26.65 16.01 29.24
C LEU A 192 27.14 16.61 27.91
N GLN A 193 28.35 17.20 27.89
CA GLN A 193 28.94 17.71 26.64
C GLN A 193 29.61 16.62 25.80
N GLU A 194 30.10 15.57 26.44
CA GLU A 194 31.04 14.62 25.83
C GLU A 194 30.43 13.22 25.60
N LYS A 195 29.32 12.87 26.26
CA LYS A 195 28.72 11.54 26.22
C LYS A 195 27.21 11.61 26.22
N ASN A 196 26.56 10.58 25.68
CA ASN A 196 25.13 10.38 25.91
C ASN A 196 24.91 9.88 27.34
N VAL A 197 24.21 10.68 28.16
CA VAL A 197 23.84 10.33 29.53
C VAL A 197 22.42 9.73 29.55
N THR A 198 22.34 8.40 29.54
CA THR A 198 21.08 7.66 29.69
C THR A 198 20.83 7.24 31.13
N ASN A 199 19.59 6.88 31.49
CA ASN A 199 19.17 6.51 32.85
C ASN A 199 20.05 5.42 33.49
N GLN A 200 20.62 4.52 32.70
CA GLN A 200 21.47 3.42 33.16
C GLN A 200 22.97 3.76 33.22
N SER A 201 23.36 4.95 32.76
CA SER A 201 24.77 5.35 32.68
C SER A 201 25.33 5.81 34.04
N ASP A 202 26.63 5.62 34.25
CA ASP A 202 27.33 6.19 35.41
C ASP A 202 27.30 7.74 35.43
N GLY A 203 27.04 8.36 34.28
CA GLY A 203 26.79 9.81 34.21
C GLY A 203 25.49 10.20 34.91
N ALA A 204 24.41 9.46 34.64
CA ALA A 204 23.11 9.71 35.26
C ALA A 204 23.17 9.48 36.78
N ARG A 205 23.82 8.39 37.24
CA ARG A 205 24.00 8.12 38.69
C ARG A 205 24.77 9.23 39.42
N ARG A 206 25.71 9.90 38.75
CA ARG A 206 26.47 11.01 39.36
C ARG A 206 25.66 12.28 39.39
N LEU A 207 24.98 12.59 38.29
CA LEU A 207 24.15 13.78 38.15
C LEU A 207 22.86 13.72 38.99
N SER A 208 22.36 12.53 39.30
CA SER A 208 21.17 12.34 40.13
C SER A 208 21.34 12.81 41.58
N LYS A 209 22.57 13.14 42.00
CA LYS A 209 22.84 13.80 43.29
C LYS A 209 22.42 15.27 43.29
N TYR A 210 22.27 15.86 42.11
CA TYR A 210 22.06 17.30 41.93
C TYR A 210 20.78 17.62 41.16
N PHE A 211 20.35 16.73 40.26
CA PHE A 211 19.26 16.97 39.33
C PHE A 211 18.29 15.79 39.32
N SER A 212 17.00 16.06 39.07
CA SER A 212 16.03 15.00 38.78
C SER A 212 16.33 14.32 37.44
N MET A 213 15.84 13.11 37.24
CA MET A 213 16.02 12.41 35.95
C MET A 213 15.44 13.20 34.78
N ARG A 214 14.32 13.90 34.97
CA ARG A 214 13.73 14.80 33.98
C ARG A 214 14.68 15.94 33.60
N GLN A 215 15.28 16.60 34.60
CA GLN A 215 16.29 17.64 34.37
C GLN A 215 17.51 17.08 33.65
N ILE A 216 18.02 15.91 34.04
CA ILE A 216 19.19 15.29 33.39
C ILE A 216 18.92 15.02 31.91
N ARG A 217 17.75 14.51 31.55
CA ARG A 217 17.37 14.27 30.15
C ARG A 217 17.36 15.54 29.32
N TYR A 218 16.73 16.58 29.87
CA TYR A 218 16.68 17.89 29.24
C TYR A 218 18.09 18.48 29.05
N LEU A 219 18.90 18.47 30.09
CA LEU A 219 20.28 18.97 30.05
C LEU A 219 21.17 18.15 29.10
N ASN A 220 20.99 16.83 29.01
CA ASN A 220 21.72 15.97 28.08
C ASN A 220 21.43 16.36 26.61
N ALA A 221 20.17 16.70 26.29
CA ALA A 221 19.79 17.12 24.95
C ALA A 221 20.27 18.55 24.59
N LYS A 222 20.24 19.48 25.55
CA LYS A 222 20.63 20.89 25.35
C LYS A 222 22.12 21.15 25.45
N LEU A 223 22.81 20.57 26.45
CA LEU A 223 24.23 20.86 26.70
C LEU A 223 25.18 20.01 25.85
N ALA A 224 24.69 19.00 25.14
CA ALA A 224 25.46 18.20 24.20
C ALA A 224 26.29 19.08 23.26
N ASN A 225 27.60 18.86 23.20
CA ASN A 225 28.46 19.60 22.30
C ASN A 225 28.32 19.04 20.88
N ARG A 226 27.37 19.60 20.13
CA ARG A 226 27.01 19.15 18.78
C ARG A 226 28.15 19.26 17.77
N ALA A 227 29.16 20.09 18.01
CA ALA A 227 30.33 20.22 17.14
C ALA A 227 31.38 19.11 17.38
N ARG A 228 31.40 18.50 18.57
CA ARG A 228 32.40 17.50 18.97
C ARG A 228 31.86 16.07 18.93
N LEU A 229 30.57 15.89 19.17
CA LEU A 229 29.92 14.58 19.18
C LEU A 229 29.64 14.09 17.76
N SER A 230 29.87 12.80 17.51
CA SER A 230 29.44 12.17 16.25
C SER A 230 27.93 12.22 16.12
N ASP A 231 27.41 12.30 14.90
CA ASP A 231 25.96 12.32 14.66
C ASP A 231 25.23 11.12 15.27
N ALA A 232 25.85 9.94 15.29
CA ALA A 232 25.29 8.74 15.91
C ALA A 232 25.03 8.90 17.43
N ILE A 233 25.86 9.66 18.13
CA ILE A 233 25.67 9.95 19.57
C ILE A 233 24.58 10.99 19.75
N LEU A 234 24.60 12.07 18.96
CA LEU A 234 23.58 13.13 19.01
C LEU A 234 22.19 12.58 18.76
N GLN A 235 22.08 11.68 17.78
CA GLN A 235 20.86 10.96 17.48
C GLN A 235 20.34 10.11 18.62
N LYS A 236 21.22 9.38 19.32
CA LYS A 236 20.83 8.60 20.50
C LYS A 236 20.38 9.50 21.66
N ILE A 237 20.99 10.68 21.81
CA ILE A 237 20.56 11.67 22.79
C ILE A 237 19.15 12.16 22.44
N ASP A 238 18.96 12.62 21.21
CA ASP A 238 17.67 13.15 20.73
C ASP A 238 16.56 12.07 20.78
N ALA A 239 16.84 10.85 20.33
CA ALA A 239 15.90 9.72 20.38
C ALA A 239 15.54 9.35 21.81
N SER A 240 16.54 9.27 22.71
CA SER A 240 16.31 8.97 24.12
C SER A 240 15.48 10.08 24.79
N PHE A 241 15.72 11.35 24.47
CA PHE A 241 14.92 12.46 24.98
C PHE A 241 13.44 12.30 24.59
N ILE A 242 13.15 12.09 23.30
CA ILE A 242 11.79 11.89 22.78
C ILE A 242 11.13 10.66 23.41
N GLN A 243 11.80 9.52 23.38
CA GLN A 243 11.29 8.25 23.91
C GLN A 243 10.98 8.37 25.40
N ASN A 244 11.82 9.07 26.17
CA ASN A 244 11.54 9.31 27.58
C ASN A 244 10.33 10.21 27.80
N LEU A 245 10.17 11.30 27.03
CA LEU A 245 8.99 12.17 27.16
C LEU A 245 7.69 11.41 26.87
N ILE A 246 7.71 10.52 25.87
CA ILE A 246 6.52 9.78 25.44
C ILE A 246 6.24 8.57 26.35
N CYS A 247 7.27 7.79 26.71
CA CYS A 247 7.11 6.45 27.30
C CYS A 247 7.60 6.32 28.74
N SER A 248 8.52 7.19 29.20
CA SER A 248 9.13 7.08 30.52
C SER A 248 8.45 8.02 31.51
N GLY A 249 7.46 7.48 32.22
CA GLY A 249 6.66 8.12 33.25
C GLY A 249 7.40 8.43 34.57
N ASP A 250 8.58 9.06 34.54
CA ASP A 250 9.18 9.56 35.79
C ASP A 250 8.41 10.76 36.38
N ASP A 251 7.41 11.26 35.66
CA ASP A 251 6.60 12.41 36.03
C ASP A 251 5.22 12.31 35.35
N GLU A 252 4.57 11.14 35.43
CA GLU A 252 3.24 10.88 34.82
C GLU A 252 2.18 11.94 35.19
N THR A 253 2.42 12.69 36.27
CA THR A 253 1.57 13.75 36.81
C THR A 253 1.95 15.16 36.36
N ALA A 254 3.11 15.37 35.74
CA ALA A 254 3.62 16.71 35.44
C ALA A 254 3.60 16.98 33.91
N PRO A 255 2.95 18.07 33.46
CA PRO A 255 2.95 18.44 32.06
C PRO A 255 4.35 18.87 31.60
N TYR A 256 4.61 18.79 30.29
CA TYR A 256 5.82 19.28 29.66
C TYR A 256 5.99 20.77 29.94
N THR A 257 7.20 21.16 30.32
CA THR A 257 7.58 22.57 30.37
C THR A 257 7.57 23.15 28.96
N GLU A 258 7.37 24.47 28.83
CA GLU A 258 7.42 25.15 27.54
C GLU A 258 8.74 24.89 26.78
N ILE A 259 9.84 24.73 27.53
CA ILE A 259 11.15 24.48 26.93
C ILE A 259 11.28 23.04 26.41
N GLU A 260 10.67 22.06 27.08
CA GLU A 260 10.57 20.69 26.56
C GLU A 260 9.67 20.63 25.32
N LYS A 261 8.55 21.36 25.32
CA LYS A 261 7.64 21.49 24.16
C LYS A 261 8.40 22.04 22.96
N GLU A 262 9.14 23.14 23.13
CA GLU A 262 9.94 23.75 22.07
C GLU A 262 11.02 22.80 21.55
N LEU A 263 11.77 22.15 22.44
CA LEU A 263 12.83 21.22 22.06
C LEU A 263 12.29 20.00 21.32
N LEU A 264 11.13 19.48 21.74
CA LEU A 264 10.47 18.37 21.06
C LEU A 264 10.16 18.72 19.60
N LEU A 265 9.55 19.88 19.36
CA LEU A 265 9.22 20.34 18.01
C LEU A 265 10.48 20.51 17.15
N GLN A 266 11.53 21.12 17.68
CA GLN A 266 12.82 21.27 16.98
C GLN A 266 13.43 19.92 16.61
N THR A 267 13.28 18.91 17.46
CA THR A 267 13.91 17.60 17.30
C THR A 267 13.12 16.71 16.32
N CYS A 268 11.79 16.79 16.31
CA CYS A 268 10.92 15.99 15.46
C CYS A 268 11.14 16.22 13.94
N ASP A 269 11.54 17.41 13.54
CA ASP A 269 11.77 17.76 12.13
C ASP A 269 13.18 17.43 11.60
N ARG A 270 14.02 16.81 12.43
CA ARG A 270 15.42 16.54 12.10
C ARG A 270 15.60 15.31 11.19
N GLU A 271 16.46 15.44 10.18
CA GLU A 271 16.98 14.31 9.41
C GLU A 271 17.99 13.49 10.23
N LEU A 272 17.95 12.16 10.09
CA LEU A 272 18.85 11.23 10.76
C LEU A 272 19.95 10.75 9.79
N LYS A 273 21.18 11.20 9.99
CA LYS A 273 22.41 10.68 9.35
C LYS A 273 23.44 10.31 10.43
N PRO A 274 23.77 9.02 10.70
CA PRO A 274 23.29 7.77 10.07
C PRO A 274 21.82 7.44 10.41
N LYS A 275 21.24 6.41 9.79
CA LYS A 275 19.89 5.95 10.14
C LYS A 275 19.89 5.31 11.54
N ILE A 276 18.95 5.67 12.41
CA ILE A 276 18.69 4.93 13.66
C ILE A 276 17.69 3.83 13.33
N ASN A 277 18.00 2.56 13.60
CA ASN A 277 17.07 1.43 13.37
C ASN A 277 16.40 1.43 11.97
N GLY A 278 17.08 1.93 10.94
CA GLY A 278 16.55 2.02 9.56
C GLY A 278 15.76 3.30 9.21
N TYR A 279 15.53 4.19 10.17
CA TYR A 279 14.78 5.44 9.98
C TYR A 279 15.63 6.59 9.45
N SER A 280 15.10 7.31 8.47
CA SER A 280 15.75 8.48 7.85
C SER A 280 15.37 9.80 8.50
N LYS A 281 14.25 9.86 9.24
CA LYS A 281 13.77 11.06 9.91
C LYS A 281 13.38 10.74 11.34
N MET A 282 13.61 11.69 12.27
CA MET A 282 13.24 11.52 13.68
C MET A 282 11.73 11.27 13.85
N ARG A 283 10.96 11.90 12.98
CA ARG A 283 9.54 11.66 12.75
C ARG A 283 9.16 10.19 12.53
N ASP A 284 9.95 9.43 11.76
CA ASP A 284 9.66 8.00 11.53
C ASP A 284 9.97 7.17 12.79
N PHE A 285 10.97 7.58 13.58
CA PHE A 285 11.28 6.99 14.88
C PHE A 285 10.15 7.25 15.90
N VAL A 286 9.58 8.45 15.92
CA VAL A 286 8.39 8.77 16.73
C VAL A 286 7.25 7.82 16.39
N GLN A 287 7.01 7.54 15.10
CA GLN A 287 6.03 6.53 14.67
C GLN A 287 6.39 5.10 15.09
N MET A 288 7.66 4.72 15.15
CA MET A 288 8.06 3.37 15.59
C MET A 288 7.65 3.07 17.04
N ILE A 289 7.68 4.07 17.93
CA ILE A 289 7.28 3.93 19.35
C ILE A 289 5.88 3.28 19.47
N GLN A 290 5.04 3.42 18.45
CA GLN A 290 3.70 2.79 18.35
C GLN A 290 3.69 1.27 18.32
N THR A 291 4.74 0.66 17.76
CA THR A 291 4.76 -0.77 17.42
C THR A 291 5.43 -1.63 18.50
N ASP A 292 6.17 -1.00 19.41
CA ASP A 292 6.81 -1.71 20.50
C ASP A 292 5.83 -1.93 21.66
N ARG A 293 5.44 -3.20 21.88
CA ARG A 293 4.46 -3.57 22.91
C ARG A 293 4.96 -3.34 24.34
N TYR A 294 6.27 -3.13 24.53
CA TYR A 294 6.88 -2.98 25.84
C TYR A 294 6.99 -1.52 26.33
N GLU A 295 6.75 -0.54 25.45
CA GLU A 295 6.88 0.89 25.77
C GLU A 295 5.57 1.65 25.48
N GLN A 296 4.56 1.45 26.33
CA GLN A 296 3.31 2.19 26.15
C GLN A 296 3.47 3.67 26.53
N PRO A 297 2.88 4.60 25.75
CA PRO A 297 2.92 6.02 26.09
C PRO A 297 2.28 6.29 27.45
N LYS A 298 2.89 7.18 28.22
CA LYS A 298 2.43 7.59 29.55
C LYS A 298 2.32 9.11 29.64
N LEU A 299 1.29 9.64 29.02
CA LEU A 299 1.10 11.08 28.84
C LEU A 299 0.03 11.61 29.80
N THR A 300 0.28 12.77 30.42
CA THR A 300 -0.78 13.60 31.03
C THR A 300 -1.81 14.01 29.97
N GLU A 301 -2.96 14.53 30.40
CA GLU A 301 -3.94 15.11 29.48
C GLU A 301 -3.34 16.26 28.64
N GLU A 302 -2.63 17.19 29.28
CA GLU A 302 -2.00 18.34 28.62
C GLU A 302 -0.93 17.90 27.59
N ASN A 303 -0.08 16.94 27.94
CA ASN A 303 0.97 16.46 27.03
C ASN A 303 0.39 15.75 25.82
N TRP A 304 -0.67 14.97 26.04
CA TRP A 304 -1.42 14.32 24.97
C TRP A 304 -2.01 15.37 24.02
N MET A 305 -2.64 16.41 24.58
CA MET A 305 -3.24 17.51 23.83
C MET A 305 -2.23 18.27 22.97
N PHE A 306 -1.09 18.62 23.56
CA PHE A 306 0.01 19.27 22.86
C PHE A 306 0.51 18.43 21.67
N LEU A 307 0.75 17.14 21.91
CA LEU A 307 1.19 16.20 20.88
C LEU A 307 0.15 16.03 19.77
N TYR A 308 -1.13 15.92 20.11
CA TYR A 308 -2.21 15.84 19.14
C TYR A 308 -2.27 17.10 18.25
N GLN A 309 -2.29 18.29 18.85
CA GLN A 309 -2.36 19.54 18.09
C GLN A 309 -1.15 19.72 17.17
N LYS A 310 0.06 19.50 17.69
CA LYS A 310 1.29 19.78 16.93
C LYS A 310 1.67 18.67 15.97
N MET A 311 1.51 17.40 16.35
CA MET A 311 1.92 16.27 15.52
C MET A 311 0.80 15.68 14.68
N VAL A 312 -0.48 15.94 14.95
CA VAL A 312 -1.56 15.46 14.08
C VAL A 312 -2.14 16.64 13.30
N CYS A 313 -2.72 17.64 13.98
CA CYS A 313 -3.47 18.70 13.30
C CYS A 313 -2.59 19.62 12.43
N GLU A 314 -1.49 20.14 12.97
CA GLU A 314 -0.70 21.16 12.27
C GLU A 314 0.27 20.58 11.24
N THR A 315 0.91 19.46 11.57
CA THR A 315 2.10 19.02 10.84
C THR A 315 1.84 17.86 9.87
N TYR A 316 0.73 17.12 10.03
CA TYR A 316 0.45 15.92 9.23
C TYR A 316 -0.99 15.91 8.70
N LYS A 317 -1.14 16.27 7.43
CA LYS A 317 -2.38 16.05 6.66
C LYS A 317 -2.65 14.56 6.34
N LYS A 318 -1.79 13.63 6.81
CA LYS A 318 -1.96 12.19 6.65
C LYS A 318 -2.52 11.64 7.96
N GLY A 319 -3.71 11.04 7.87
CA GLY A 319 -4.61 10.71 8.97
C GLY A 319 -4.01 10.22 10.29
N PHE A 320 -4.77 10.51 11.36
CA PHE A 320 -4.53 10.17 12.76
C PHE A 320 -4.13 8.71 13.02
N MET A 321 -4.53 7.77 12.15
CA MET A 321 -4.14 6.35 12.21
C MET A 321 -2.63 6.14 12.32
N SER A 322 -1.82 7.00 11.69
CA SER A 322 -0.35 6.93 11.75
C SER A 322 0.26 7.45 13.06
N PHE A 323 -0.55 7.94 14.01
CA PHE A 323 -0.16 8.47 15.33
C PHE A 323 -0.87 7.77 16.50
N LEU A 324 -1.80 6.86 16.22
CA LEU A 324 -2.60 6.12 17.20
C LEU A 324 -1.77 5.45 18.30
N GLY A 325 -0.59 4.91 17.99
CA GLY A 325 0.21 4.23 19.02
C GLY A 325 0.93 5.17 19.99
N ILE A 326 1.12 6.46 19.64
CA ILE A 326 1.67 7.48 20.55
C ILE A 326 0.52 8.13 21.34
N LEU A 327 -0.57 8.41 20.64
CA LEU A 327 -1.80 8.98 21.20
C LEU A 327 -2.81 7.87 21.47
N LYS A 328 -2.34 6.80 22.16
CA LYS A 328 -3.17 5.62 22.41
C LYS A 328 -4.46 6.03 23.10
N PHE A 329 -5.55 5.86 22.38
CA PHE A 329 -6.88 6.11 22.88
C PHE A 329 -7.52 4.76 23.21
N ASP A 330 -7.67 4.53 24.51
CA ASP A 330 -8.44 3.41 25.02
C ASP A 330 -9.82 3.94 25.43
N CYS A 331 -10.87 3.55 24.71
CA CYS A 331 -12.22 4.00 25.03
C CYS A 331 -12.70 3.49 26.41
N LEU A 332 -12.06 2.45 26.97
CA LEU A 332 -12.36 1.95 28.31
C LEU A 332 -11.85 2.86 29.43
N ALA A 333 -10.82 3.66 29.15
CA ALA A 333 -10.20 4.53 30.14
C ALA A 333 -11.00 5.83 30.29
N THR A 334 -11.52 6.09 31.49
CA THR A 334 -12.40 7.23 31.77
C THR A 334 -11.76 8.58 31.51
N GLU A 335 -10.45 8.70 31.73
CA GLU A 335 -9.65 9.89 31.47
C GLU A 335 -9.58 10.26 29.98
N ASN A 336 -9.86 9.31 29.07
CA ASN A 336 -9.86 9.57 27.64
C ASN A 336 -11.12 10.29 27.14
N ARG A 337 -12.13 10.53 28.01
CA ARG A 337 -13.29 11.34 27.64
C ARG A 337 -12.89 12.74 27.21
N ASN A 338 -12.07 13.45 27.98
CA ASN A 338 -11.67 14.80 27.59
C ASN A 338 -10.86 14.80 26.28
N ARG A 339 -9.99 13.80 26.09
CA ARG A 339 -9.24 13.59 24.84
C ARG A 339 -10.15 13.35 23.63
N TRP A 340 -11.27 12.66 23.83
CA TRP A 340 -12.28 12.44 22.80
C TRP A 340 -12.93 13.74 22.32
N LEU A 341 -13.22 14.70 23.20
CA LEU A 341 -13.77 15.99 22.77
C LEU A 341 -12.74 16.86 22.08
N ALA A 342 -11.48 16.73 22.45
CA ALA A 342 -10.41 17.53 21.89
C ALA A 342 -10.08 17.21 20.43
N VAL A 343 -10.36 15.99 19.99
CA VAL A 343 -10.07 15.56 18.62
C VAL A 343 -11.12 16.05 17.62
N THR A 344 -10.75 16.15 16.34
CA THR A 344 -11.68 16.52 15.27
C THR A 344 -12.74 15.43 15.09
N GLU A 345 -13.87 15.79 14.48
CA GLU A 345 -14.94 14.83 14.20
C GLU A 345 -14.48 13.67 13.30
N TYR A 346 -13.62 13.94 12.32
CA TYR A 346 -13.00 12.91 11.48
C TYR A 346 -12.10 11.97 12.29
N ASP A 347 -11.29 12.51 13.20
CA ASP A 347 -10.39 11.68 14.02
C ASP A 347 -11.15 10.84 15.07
N ARG A 348 -12.30 11.32 15.57
CA ARG A 348 -13.21 10.54 16.42
C ARG A 348 -13.70 9.28 15.73
N TYR A 349 -14.07 9.38 14.45
CA TYR A 349 -14.46 8.24 13.62
C TYR A 349 -13.32 7.22 13.52
N GLU A 350 -12.12 7.66 13.13
CA GLU A 350 -10.93 6.78 13.00
C GLU A 350 -10.56 6.09 14.33
N LEU A 351 -10.60 6.84 15.43
CA LEU A 351 -10.34 6.37 16.79
C LEU A 351 -11.28 5.24 17.22
N LEU A 352 -12.58 5.46 17.02
CA LEU A 352 -13.60 4.50 17.45
C LEU A 352 -13.50 3.21 16.63
N GLN A 353 -13.29 3.33 15.32
CA GLN A 353 -13.09 2.17 14.46
C GLN A 353 -11.86 1.36 14.85
N ALA A 354 -10.73 2.02 15.11
CA ALA A 354 -9.52 1.35 15.54
C ALA A 354 -9.72 0.60 16.87
N ALA A 355 -10.41 1.22 17.84
CA ALA A 355 -10.71 0.59 19.13
C ALA A 355 -11.62 -0.65 18.98
N ILE A 356 -12.66 -0.56 18.14
CA ILE A 356 -13.57 -1.68 17.88
C ILE A 356 -12.86 -2.81 17.10
N TYR A 357 -12.02 -2.46 16.13
CA TYR A 357 -11.21 -3.42 15.37
C TYR A 357 -10.20 -4.14 16.27
N ASP A 358 -9.47 -3.43 17.13
CA ASP A 358 -8.51 -4.03 18.06
C ASP A 358 -9.20 -4.99 19.04
N ALA A 359 -10.36 -4.59 19.56
CA ALA A 359 -11.18 -5.43 20.41
C ALA A 359 -11.72 -6.66 19.69
N SER A 360 -12.01 -6.56 18.39
CA SER A 360 -12.53 -7.66 17.59
C SER A 360 -11.44 -8.62 17.10
N SER A 361 -10.22 -8.13 16.84
CA SER A 361 -9.09 -8.92 16.35
C SER A 361 -8.28 -9.62 17.45
N LYS A 362 -8.28 -9.07 18.68
CA LYS A 362 -7.56 -9.65 19.84
C LYS A 362 -8.46 -10.43 20.80
N ALA A 363 -9.78 -10.44 20.60
CA ALA A 363 -10.67 -11.17 21.47
C ALA A 363 -10.63 -12.67 21.15
N ASP A 364 -10.13 -13.47 22.09
CA ASP A 364 -10.74 -14.77 22.34
C ASP A 364 -12.22 -14.47 22.68
N GLU A 365 -13.17 -15.07 21.98
CA GLU A 365 -14.62 -14.88 22.21
C GLU A 365 -15.06 -15.05 23.68
N LYS A 366 -14.22 -15.69 24.51
CA LYS A 366 -14.41 -15.91 25.94
C LYS A 366 -14.05 -14.72 26.84
N SER A 367 -13.38 -13.69 26.32
CA SER A 367 -12.75 -12.63 27.14
C SER A 367 -13.68 -11.49 27.56
N GLY A 368 -14.90 -11.37 27.03
CA GLY A 368 -15.85 -10.28 27.35
C GLY A 368 -15.44 -8.88 26.88
N ARG A 369 -14.17 -8.68 26.52
CA ARG A 369 -13.57 -7.39 26.15
C ARG A 369 -14.29 -6.66 25.02
N LYS A 370 -14.75 -7.37 23.98
CA LYS A 370 -15.52 -6.78 22.88
C LYS A 370 -16.78 -6.08 23.39
N ALA A 371 -17.52 -6.73 24.30
CA ALA A 371 -18.75 -6.15 24.85
C ALA A 371 -18.48 -4.91 25.72
N GLU A 372 -17.39 -4.91 26.50
CA GLU A 372 -16.96 -3.76 27.28
C GLU A 372 -16.58 -2.57 26.39
N VAL A 373 -15.81 -2.83 25.33
CA VAL A 373 -15.40 -1.81 24.35
C VAL A 373 -16.62 -1.21 23.64
N LEU A 374 -17.58 -2.02 23.21
CA LEU A 374 -18.82 -1.52 22.58
C LEU A 374 -19.64 -0.67 23.56
N LYS A 375 -19.75 -1.05 24.84
CA LYS A 375 -20.44 -0.24 25.86
C LYS A 375 -19.75 1.11 26.09
N ALA A 376 -18.43 1.11 26.18
CA ALA A 376 -17.65 2.33 26.39
C ALA A 376 -17.69 3.24 25.15
N ALA A 377 -17.59 2.67 23.95
CA ALA A 377 -17.76 3.36 22.68
C ALA A 377 -19.13 4.04 22.59
N LEU A 378 -20.22 3.34 22.89
CA LEU A 378 -21.56 3.94 22.89
C LEU A 378 -21.68 5.06 23.94
N SER A 379 -21.05 4.90 25.09
CA SER A 379 -21.03 5.95 26.13
C SER A 379 -20.34 7.22 25.65
N LEU A 380 -19.25 7.11 24.87
CA LEU A 380 -18.59 8.26 24.24
C LEU A 380 -19.47 8.92 23.17
N ILE A 381 -20.16 8.12 22.35
CA ILE A 381 -21.12 8.62 21.34
C ILE A 381 -22.25 9.41 22.02
N ILE A 382 -22.93 8.83 23.01
CA ILE A 382 -24.02 9.49 23.75
C ILE A 382 -23.52 10.78 24.41
N TRP A 383 -22.34 10.75 25.00
CA TRP A 383 -21.78 11.93 25.62
C TRP A 383 -21.47 13.05 24.60
N THR A 384 -21.02 12.68 23.40
CA THR A 384 -20.83 13.64 22.28
C THR A 384 -22.15 14.26 21.85
N MET A 385 -23.22 13.46 21.75
CA MET A 385 -24.56 13.95 21.46
C MET A 385 -25.01 14.99 22.50
N GLN A 386 -24.81 14.69 23.79
CA GLN A 386 -25.15 15.60 24.89
C GLN A 386 -24.38 16.92 24.82
N GLN A 387 -23.07 16.88 24.51
CA GLN A 387 -22.27 18.09 24.33
C GLN A 387 -22.74 18.93 23.13
N ASN A 388 -23.17 18.28 22.06
CA ASN A 388 -23.71 18.93 20.86
C ASN A 388 -25.19 19.33 20.98
N SER A 389 -25.78 19.23 22.18
CA SER A 389 -27.21 19.51 22.44
C SER A 389 -28.17 18.69 21.56
N VAL A 390 -27.76 17.48 21.15
CA VAL A 390 -28.60 16.53 20.42
C VAL A 390 -29.42 15.72 21.41
N GLU A 391 -30.74 15.65 21.19
CA GLU A 391 -31.64 14.83 22.00
C GLU A 391 -31.26 13.34 21.89
N VAL A 392 -31.16 12.65 23.03
CA VAL A 392 -30.76 11.24 23.08
C VAL A 392 -32.00 10.35 23.07
N ASN A 393 -32.38 9.88 21.88
CA ASN A 393 -33.42 8.86 21.66
C ASN A 393 -32.85 7.71 20.80
N GLU A 394 -33.62 6.67 20.51
CA GLU A 394 -33.10 5.50 19.78
C GLU A 394 -32.71 5.83 18.33
N GLU A 395 -33.49 6.67 17.64
CA GLU A 395 -33.22 7.13 16.27
C GLU A 395 -31.91 7.91 16.20
N THR A 396 -31.72 8.89 17.08
CA THR A 396 -30.51 9.72 17.11
C THR A 396 -29.31 8.92 17.56
N LYS A 397 -29.47 7.98 18.52
CA LYS A 397 -28.39 7.05 18.88
C LYS A 397 -27.94 6.22 17.68
N LEU A 398 -28.86 5.69 16.89
CA LEU A 398 -28.51 4.89 15.72
C LEU A 398 -27.79 5.73 14.66
N LYS A 399 -28.31 6.90 14.31
CA LYS A 399 -27.68 7.81 13.34
C LYS A 399 -26.26 8.23 13.77
N THR A 400 -26.09 8.62 15.03
CA THR A 400 -24.76 9.00 15.54
C THR A 400 -23.84 7.79 15.69
N CYS A 401 -24.39 6.60 15.97
CA CYS A 401 -23.62 5.35 15.95
C CYS A 401 -23.09 5.05 14.55
N ILE A 402 -23.93 5.16 13.51
CA ILE A 402 -23.51 5.03 12.10
C ILE A 402 -22.41 6.03 11.77
N GLN A 403 -22.58 7.29 12.18
CA GLN A 403 -21.61 8.34 11.92
C GLN A 403 -20.20 8.02 12.45
N TYR A 404 -20.08 7.51 13.69
CA TYR A 404 -18.77 7.29 14.32
C TYR A 404 -18.25 5.85 14.18
N ALA A 405 -19.13 4.84 14.19
CA ALA A 405 -18.74 3.43 14.10
C ALA A 405 -18.74 2.90 12.66
N GLY A 406 -19.43 3.55 11.73
CA GLY A 406 -19.50 3.19 10.31
C GLY A 406 -19.82 1.70 10.10
N PRO A 407 -18.91 0.92 9.48
CA PRO A 407 -19.13 -0.50 9.19
C PRO A 407 -19.29 -1.38 10.45
N TYR A 408 -18.89 -0.89 11.64
CA TYR A 408 -19.02 -1.63 12.90
C TYR A 408 -20.35 -1.41 13.62
N THR A 409 -21.24 -0.57 13.09
CA THR A 409 -22.58 -0.32 13.66
C THR A 409 -23.37 -1.61 13.97
N PRO A 410 -23.39 -2.64 13.10
CA PRO A 410 -24.11 -3.89 13.38
C PRO A 410 -23.70 -4.57 14.69
N ALA A 411 -22.45 -4.42 15.12
CA ALA A 411 -21.97 -5.00 16.38
C ALA A 411 -22.68 -4.40 17.60
N PHE A 412 -23.06 -3.11 17.56
CA PHE A 412 -23.82 -2.47 18.64
C PHE A 412 -25.26 -2.96 18.70
N ILE A 413 -25.86 -3.20 17.53
CA ILE A 413 -27.23 -3.71 17.43
C ILE A 413 -27.30 -5.15 17.94
N GLN A 414 -26.40 -6.01 17.47
CA GLN A 414 -26.32 -7.40 17.92
C GLN A 414 -25.99 -7.53 19.42
N ALA A 415 -25.24 -6.58 19.98
CA ALA A 415 -24.98 -6.50 21.41
C ALA A 415 -26.17 -5.97 22.23
N GLY A 416 -27.27 -5.56 21.59
CA GLY A 416 -28.46 -5.00 22.24
C GLY A 416 -28.25 -3.58 22.81
N LEU A 417 -27.22 -2.87 22.34
CA LEU A 417 -26.86 -1.54 22.83
C LEU A 417 -27.59 -0.42 22.09
N VAL A 418 -27.97 -0.67 20.83
CA VAL A 418 -28.73 0.24 19.98
C VAL A 418 -29.84 -0.57 19.30
N ARG A 419 -31.06 -0.01 19.19
CA ARG A 419 -32.14 -0.68 18.47
C ARG A 419 -31.99 -0.52 16.96
N TYR A 420 -32.36 -1.58 16.24
CA TYR A 420 -32.53 -1.52 14.80
C TYR A 420 -33.81 -0.75 14.46
N GLU A 421 -33.66 0.38 13.77
CA GLU A 421 -34.76 1.19 13.25
C GLU A 421 -34.57 1.35 11.74
N THR A 422 -35.45 0.76 10.92
CA THR A 422 -35.24 0.61 9.47
C THR A 422 -34.95 1.95 8.77
N GLU A 423 -35.72 3.00 9.06
CA GLU A 423 -35.54 4.30 8.40
C GLU A 423 -34.22 4.98 8.75
N ALA A 424 -33.83 4.99 10.03
CA ALA A 424 -32.55 5.54 10.47
C ALA A 424 -31.35 4.67 10.07
N PHE A 425 -31.55 3.36 9.90
CA PHE A 425 -30.52 2.44 9.42
C PHE A 425 -30.22 2.62 7.93
N GLU A 426 -31.07 3.29 7.14
CA GLU A 426 -30.74 3.51 5.72
C GLU A 426 -29.43 4.29 5.52
N ASP A 427 -29.08 5.18 6.47
CA ASP A 427 -27.83 5.94 6.44
C ASP A 427 -26.59 5.01 6.53
N PHE A 428 -26.71 3.83 7.15
CA PHE A 428 -25.62 2.85 7.25
C PHE A 428 -25.12 2.41 5.88
N TRP A 429 -26.02 2.31 4.90
CA TRP A 429 -25.69 1.86 3.55
C TRP A 429 -24.85 2.87 2.75
N SER A 430 -24.71 4.10 3.24
CA SER A 430 -23.81 5.09 2.67
C SER A 430 -22.35 4.94 3.14
N CYS A 431 -22.11 4.13 4.18
CA CYS A 431 -20.76 3.87 4.67
C CYS A 431 -19.98 3.01 3.67
N VAL A 432 -18.76 3.44 3.32
CA VAL A 432 -17.87 2.69 2.41
C VAL A 432 -17.45 1.37 3.06
N GLN A 433 -17.94 0.26 2.53
CA GLN A 433 -17.64 -1.08 3.06
C GLN A 433 -17.84 -2.16 1.99
N SER A 434 -16.95 -3.15 1.95
CA SER A 434 -17.05 -4.26 0.99
C SER A 434 -18.16 -5.23 1.39
N LEU A 435 -18.90 -5.77 0.40
CA LEU A 435 -19.88 -6.84 0.60
C LEU A 435 -19.29 -8.05 1.32
N SER A 436 -18.02 -8.40 1.04
CA SER A 436 -17.31 -9.52 1.69
C SER A 436 -17.02 -9.32 3.17
N ARG A 437 -17.15 -8.09 3.67
CA ARG A 437 -16.91 -7.74 5.08
C ARG A 437 -18.17 -7.69 5.92
N LEU A 438 -19.35 -7.84 5.30
CA LEU A 438 -20.61 -7.86 6.02
C LEU A 438 -20.78 -9.20 6.74
N ASP A 439 -21.20 -9.16 8.00
CA ASP A 439 -21.57 -10.37 8.74
C ASP A 439 -22.94 -10.91 8.27
N ASN A 440 -23.23 -12.16 8.63
CA ASN A 440 -24.46 -12.82 8.16
C ASN A 440 -25.74 -12.11 8.64
N TRP A 441 -25.71 -11.47 9.81
CA TRP A 441 -26.84 -10.68 10.30
C TRP A 441 -27.08 -9.46 9.40
N THR A 442 -26.03 -8.73 9.03
CA THR A 442 -26.12 -7.54 8.17
C THR A 442 -26.55 -7.91 6.75
N LEU A 443 -26.10 -9.06 6.24
CA LEU A 443 -26.56 -9.60 4.95
C LEU A 443 -28.06 -9.91 4.98
N ARG A 444 -28.60 -10.45 6.07
CA ARG A 444 -30.05 -10.67 6.21
C ARG A 444 -30.84 -9.37 6.24
N ILE A 445 -30.32 -8.33 6.89
CA ILE A 445 -30.94 -6.99 6.87
C ILE A 445 -30.93 -6.41 5.46
N LEU A 446 -29.83 -6.57 4.72
CA LEU A 446 -29.71 -6.15 3.32
C LEU A 446 -30.73 -6.87 2.43
N LEU A 447 -30.88 -8.19 2.60
CA LEU A 447 -31.88 -8.98 1.89
C LEU A 447 -33.31 -8.51 2.22
N LYS A 448 -33.62 -8.29 3.50
CA LYS A 448 -34.92 -7.78 3.94
C LYS A 448 -35.23 -6.42 3.31
N ARG A 449 -34.25 -5.51 3.30
CA ARG A 449 -34.38 -4.20 2.64
C ARG A 449 -34.73 -4.34 1.15
N TYR A 450 -34.04 -5.23 0.43
CA TYR A 450 -34.34 -5.51 -0.97
C TYR A 450 -35.76 -6.06 -1.15
N GLN A 451 -36.18 -7.01 -0.31
CA GLN A 451 -37.53 -7.58 -0.35
C GLN A 451 -38.63 -6.53 -0.07
N GLU A 452 -38.38 -5.58 0.83
CA GLU A 452 -39.35 -4.54 1.21
C GLU A 452 -39.42 -3.39 0.20
N THR A 453 -38.30 -3.03 -0.44
CA THR A 453 -38.19 -1.79 -1.24
C THR A 453 -37.83 -2.00 -2.70
N SER A 454 -37.46 -3.22 -3.10
CA SER A 454 -36.91 -3.56 -4.43
C SER A 454 -35.71 -2.69 -4.84
N ARG A 455 -35.01 -2.09 -3.88
CA ARG A 455 -33.79 -1.29 -4.12
C ARG A 455 -32.59 -2.21 -4.30
N THR A 456 -31.80 -1.98 -5.35
CA THR A 456 -30.53 -2.68 -5.59
C THR A 456 -29.48 -2.37 -4.53
N LEU A 457 -28.33 -3.06 -4.63
CA LEU A 457 -27.20 -2.90 -3.74
C LEU A 457 -26.76 -1.44 -3.68
N PRO A 458 -26.53 -0.89 -2.48
CA PRO A 458 -25.94 0.43 -2.33
C PRO A 458 -24.56 0.50 -3.02
N ASP A 459 -24.26 1.61 -3.69
CA ASP A 459 -22.97 1.81 -4.39
C ASP A 459 -21.75 1.60 -3.47
N ALA A 460 -21.88 2.00 -2.20
CA ALA A 460 -20.82 1.86 -1.20
C ALA A 460 -20.53 0.39 -0.80
N VAL A 461 -21.43 -0.54 -1.14
CA VAL A 461 -21.35 -1.99 -0.88
C VAL A 461 -21.11 -2.80 -2.17
N PHE A 462 -21.57 -2.28 -3.30
CA PHE A 462 -21.52 -2.96 -4.59
C PHE A 462 -20.08 -3.25 -5.04
N THR A 463 -19.89 -4.43 -5.61
CA THR A 463 -18.64 -4.87 -6.23
C THR A 463 -18.92 -5.49 -7.58
N GLU A 464 -18.11 -5.16 -8.59
CA GLU A 464 -18.18 -5.78 -9.92
C GLU A 464 -17.52 -7.16 -9.97
N TYR A 465 -16.86 -7.60 -8.88
CA TYR A 465 -16.08 -8.83 -8.83
C TYR A 465 -16.89 -9.99 -8.22
N PRO A 466 -17.30 -11.00 -9.00
CA PRO A 466 -18.09 -12.14 -8.51
C PRO A 466 -17.42 -12.91 -7.36
N ALA A 467 -16.10 -12.97 -7.37
CA ALA A 467 -15.32 -13.67 -6.34
C ALA A 467 -15.58 -13.11 -4.93
N GLU A 468 -15.74 -11.79 -4.83
CA GLU A 468 -15.99 -11.10 -3.56
C GLU A 468 -17.40 -11.41 -3.03
N PHE A 469 -18.39 -11.48 -3.92
CA PHE A 469 -19.74 -11.92 -3.58
C PHE A 469 -19.75 -13.36 -3.05
N PHE A 470 -19.15 -14.32 -3.77
CA PHE A 470 -19.17 -15.71 -3.32
C PHE A 470 -18.37 -15.93 -2.03
N ALA A 471 -17.27 -15.20 -1.84
CA ALA A 471 -16.54 -15.21 -0.58
C ALA A 471 -17.42 -14.76 0.60
N ALA A 472 -18.26 -13.75 0.41
CA ALA A 472 -19.22 -13.29 1.42
C ALA A 472 -20.25 -14.39 1.77
N MET A 473 -20.77 -15.09 0.75
CA MET A 473 -21.81 -16.12 0.92
C MET A 473 -21.30 -17.44 1.53
N CYS A 474 -20.00 -17.71 1.41
CA CYS A 474 -19.34 -18.91 1.94
C CYS A 474 -18.77 -18.71 3.35
N ASN A 475 -19.07 -17.58 4.02
CA ASN A 475 -18.53 -17.29 5.34
C ASN A 475 -19.13 -18.22 6.42
N ASN A 476 -18.30 -19.06 7.02
CA ASN A 476 -18.67 -20.08 8.01
C ASN A 476 -18.74 -19.49 9.42
N GLU A 477 -19.50 -18.42 9.61
CA GLU A 477 -19.78 -17.89 10.94
C GLU A 477 -20.71 -18.82 11.74
N LYS A 478 -20.85 -18.55 13.05
CA LYS A 478 -21.67 -19.36 13.98
C LYS A 478 -23.12 -19.57 13.53
N GLU A 479 -23.65 -18.67 12.69
CA GLU A 479 -24.99 -18.78 12.14
C GLU A 479 -24.93 -18.66 10.61
N PRO A 480 -24.81 -19.78 9.86
CA PRO A 480 -24.65 -19.76 8.42
C PRO A 480 -25.93 -19.29 7.71
N LEU A 481 -25.76 -18.69 6.53
CA LEU A 481 -26.87 -18.36 5.64
C LEU A 481 -27.57 -19.63 5.16
N THR A 482 -28.89 -19.63 5.19
CA THR A 482 -29.74 -20.67 4.60
C THR A 482 -29.67 -20.62 3.08
N LYS A 483 -30.08 -21.71 2.42
CA LYS A 483 -30.17 -21.75 0.95
C LYS A 483 -31.06 -20.62 0.40
N THR A 484 -32.22 -20.41 1.01
CA THR A 484 -33.17 -19.37 0.59
C THR A 484 -32.57 -17.96 0.72
N GLU A 485 -31.83 -17.69 1.80
CA GLU A 485 -31.13 -16.41 1.97
C GLU A 485 -30.04 -16.22 0.91
N ARG A 486 -29.24 -17.25 0.62
CA ARG A 486 -28.23 -17.20 -0.45
C ARG A 486 -28.85 -16.95 -1.82
N MET A 487 -29.99 -17.57 -2.11
CA MET A 487 -30.73 -17.36 -3.35
C MET A 487 -31.20 -15.90 -3.47
N GLY A 488 -31.85 -15.36 -2.44
CA GLY A 488 -32.32 -13.97 -2.46
C GLY A 488 -31.17 -12.95 -2.52
N LEU A 489 -30.04 -13.22 -1.87
CA LEU A 489 -28.84 -12.38 -1.95
C LEU A 489 -28.19 -12.46 -3.34
N PHE A 490 -28.22 -13.63 -3.99
CA PHE A 490 -27.77 -13.79 -5.37
C PHE A 490 -28.64 -13.02 -6.35
N GLU A 491 -29.97 -13.06 -6.20
CA GLU A 491 -30.91 -12.27 -6.99
C GLU A 491 -30.63 -10.77 -6.85
N LEU A 492 -30.53 -10.27 -5.62
CA LEU A 492 -30.16 -8.88 -5.34
C LEU A 492 -28.83 -8.49 -6.01
N TYR A 493 -27.79 -9.34 -5.89
CA TYR A 493 -26.49 -9.07 -6.50
C TYR A 493 -26.56 -9.08 -8.03
N ALA A 494 -27.22 -10.08 -8.62
CA ALA A 494 -27.40 -10.20 -10.06
C ALA A 494 -28.16 -9.00 -10.64
N ASP A 495 -29.24 -8.57 -9.98
CA ASP A 495 -30.00 -7.37 -10.37
C ASP A 495 -29.13 -6.10 -10.34
N SER A 496 -28.31 -5.97 -9.30
CA SER A 496 -27.40 -4.82 -9.15
C SER A 496 -26.31 -4.82 -10.23
N VAL A 497 -25.74 -5.99 -10.52
CA VAL A 497 -24.75 -6.17 -11.61
C VAL A 497 -25.39 -5.85 -12.96
N TYR A 498 -26.61 -6.32 -13.19
CA TYR A 498 -27.36 -6.08 -14.43
C TYR A 498 -27.63 -4.59 -14.65
N GLN A 499 -28.12 -3.89 -13.62
CA GLN A 499 -28.41 -2.46 -13.69
C GLN A 499 -27.17 -1.61 -13.94
N ASN A 500 -26.04 -1.98 -13.34
CA ASN A 500 -24.78 -1.27 -13.52
C ASN A 500 -24.17 -1.54 -14.92
N GLN A 501 -23.94 -2.81 -15.26
CA GLN A 501 -23.47 -3.24 -16.58
C GLN A 501 -23.99 -4.64 -16.92
N PRO A 502 -24.96 -4.79 -17.84
CA PRO A 502 -25.55 -6.07 -18.19
C PRO A 502 -24.54 -7.15 -18.60
N LEU A 503 -23.43 -6.77 -19.24
CA LEU A 503 -22.37 -7.69 -19.66
C LEU A 503 -21.61 -8.33 -18.47
N ASN A 504 -21.64 -7.72 -17.29
CA ASN A 504 -20.99 -8.26 -16.10
C ASN A 504 -21.76 -9.45 -15.50
N LEU A 505 -23.05 -9.66 -15.85
CA LEU A 505 -23.75 -10.90 -15.51
C LEU A 505 -23.08 -12.12 -16.14
N LEU A 506 -22.56 -11.99 -17.38
CA LEU A 506 -21.83 -13.08 -18.03
C LEU A 506 -20.56 -13.43 -17.26
N LYS A 507 -19.87 -12.43 -16.69
CA LYS A 507 -18.69 -12.65 -15.83
C LYS A 507 -19.06 -13.36 -14.53
N LEU A 508 -20.23 -13.06 -13.95
CA LEU A 508 -20.76 -13.74 -12.77
C LEU A 508 -20.96 -15.24 -13.04
N TYR A 509 -21.67 -15.58 -14.11
CA TYR A 509 -21.89 -16.98 -14.48
C TYR A 509 -20.60 -17.69 -14.91
N GLU A 510 -19.74 -17.03 -15.69
CA GLU A 510 -18.42 -17.57 -16.04
C GLU A 510 -17.58 -17.87 -14.79
N HIS A 511 -17.63 -17.01 -13.77
CA HIS A 511 -16.93 -17.24 -12.51
C HIS A 511 -17.47 -18.48 -11.78
N MET A 512 -18.80 -18.67 -11.73
CA MET A 512 -19.39 -19.86 -11.13
C MET A 512 -18.92 -21.14 -11.83
N LEU A 513 -18.92 -21.14 -13.17
CA LEU A 513 -18.49 -22.28 -13.98
C LEU A 513 -17.00 -22.59 -13.80
N LYS A 514 -16.14 -21.57 -13.79
CA LYS A 514 -14.68 -21.74 -13.61
C LYS A 514 -14.29 -22.29 -12.23
N ASN A 515 -15.09 -22.02 -11.20
CA ASN A 515 -14.81 -22.40 -9.82
C ASN A 515 -15.69 -23.55 -9.31
N ASP A 516 -16.34 -24.30 -10.21
CA ASP A 516 -17.24 -25.42 -9.88
C ASP A 516 -18.34 -25.05 -8.84
N ILE A 517 -18.82 -23.80 -8.83
CA ILE A 517 -19.91 -23.35 -7.94
C ILE A 517 -21.24 -23.80 -8.55
N ALA A 518 -22.03 -24.59 -7.82
CA ALA A 518 -23.27 -25.15 -8.33
C ALA A 518 -24.36 -24.06 -8.46
N PHE A 519 -25.00 -23.93 -9.64
CA PHE A 519 -26.13 -23.02 -9.81
C PHE A 519 -27.28 -23.34 -8.85
N ALA A 520 -27.53 -24.63 -8.62
CA ALA A 520 -28.58 -25.10 -7.71
C ALA A 520 -28.39 -24.65 -6.25
N ASP A 521 -27.21 -24.15 -5.86
CA ASP A 521 -26.98 -23.60 -4.53
C ASP A 521 -27.48 -22.15 -4.38
N TYR A 522 -27.70 -21.45 -5.50
CA TYR A 522 -28.02 -20.02 -5.57
C TYR A 522 -29.26 -19.69 -6.40
N MET A 523 -29.89 -20.66 -7.07
CA MET A 523 -31.18 -20.49 -7.75
C MET A 523 -32.02 -21.77 -7.69
N SER A 524 -33.30 -21.68 -8.08
CA SER A 524 -34.15 -22.87 -8.17
C SER A 524 -33.67 -23.80 -9.29
N THR A 525 -34.03 -25.08 -9.18
CA THR A 525 -33.63 -26.09 -10.16
C THR A 525 -34.18 -25.78 -11.55
N GLU A 526 -35.40 -25.27 -11.65
CA GLU A 526 -36.00 -24.83 -12.92
C GLU A 526 -35.24 -23.65 -13.52
N THR A 527 -34.99 -22.59 -12.75
CA THR A 527 -34.27 -21.40 -13.23
C THR A 527 -32.83 -21.74 -13.64
N ALA A 528 -32.17 -22.64 -12.91
CA ALA A 528 -30.83 -23.13 -13.28
C ALA A 528 -30.85 -23.82 -14.65
N LYS A 529 -31.85 -24.66 -14.92
CA LYS A 529 -32.01 -25.37 -16.20
C LYS A 529 -32.27 -24.39 -17.36
N ASP A 530 -33.15 -23.41 -17.17
CA ASP A 530 -33.47 -22.42 -18.20
C ASP A 530 -32.27 -21.52 -18.54
N LEU A 531 -31.54 -21.08 -17.52
CA LEU A 531 -30.31 -20.30 -17.70
C LEU A 531 -29.24 -21.12 -18.45
N ALA A 532 -29.09 -22.39 -18.10
CA ALA A 532 -28.14 -23.29 -18.75
C ALA A 532 -28.43 -23.46 -20.24
N GLU A 533 -29.68 -23.71 -20.59
CA GLU A 533 -30.12 -23.86 -21.97
C GLU A 533 -29.84 -22.58 -22.76
N THR A 534 -30.07 -21.42 -22.12
CA THR A 534 -29.78 -20.11 -22.71
C THR A 534 -28.28 -19.91 -22.93
N LEU A 535 -27.43 -20.24 -21.95
CA LEU A 535 -25.97 -20.12 -22.06
C LEU A 535 -25.36 -21.05 -23.12
N LEU A 536 -25.89 -22.28 -23.26
CA LEU A 536 -25.45 -23.25 -24.27
C LEU A 536 -25.77 -22.84 -25.70
N ARG A 537 -26.73 -21.94 -25.90
CA ARG A 537 -27.12 -21.39 -27.22
C ARG A 537 -26.32 -20.15 -27.62
N GLN A 538 -25.43 -19.63 -26.76
CA GLN A 538 -24.62 -18.44 -27.03
C GLN A 538 -23.24 -18.80 -27.60
N ASP A 539 -22.81 -18.09 -28.64
CA ASP A 539 -21.54 -18.31 -29.34
C ASP A 539 -20.27 -18.09 -28.47
N VAL A 540 -20.42 -17.52 -27.28
CA VAL A 540 -19.32 -17.11 -26.38
C VAL A 540 -18.84 -18.24 -25.44
N PHE A 541 -19.67 -19.25 -25.17
CA PHE A 541 -19.37 -20.35 -24.23
C PHE A 541 -18.87 -21.72 -24.81
N PRO A 542 -18.47 -21.89 -26.09
CA PRO A 542 -18.05 -23.21 -26.61
C PRO A 542 -16.94 -23.91 -25.81
N VAL A 543 -16.02 -23.14 -25.22
CA VAL A 543 -14.89 -23.67 -24.44
C VAL A 543 -15.31 -24.13 -23.04
N GLN A 544 -16.47 -23.68 -22.55
CA GLN A 544 -17.00 -23.96 -21.21
C GLN A 544 -18.22 -24.89 -21.23
N LYS A 545 -18.63 -25.41 -22.39
CA LYS A 545 -19.78 -26.31 -22.58
C LYS A 545 -19.81 -27.48 -21.59
N ASN A 546 -18.66 -28.13 -21.38
CA ASN A 546 -18.55 -29.24 -20.42
C ASN A 546 -18.72 -28.78 -18.96
N ALA A 547 -18.25 -27.57 -18.61
CA ALA A 547 -18.43 -27.01 -17.27
C ALA A 547 -19.90 -26.65 -17.02
N VAL A 548 -20.60 -26.07 -18.01
CA VAL A 548 -22.05 -25.80 -17.95
C VAL A 548 -22.81 -27.10 -17.74
N LEU A 549 -22.55 -28.12 -18.56
CA LEU A 549 -23.27 -29.39 -18.48
C LEU A 549 -22.99 -30.16 -17.17
N LYS A 550 -21.75 -30.11 -16.63
CA LYS A 550 -21.34 -30.76 -15.37
C LYS A 550 -21.99 -30.11 -14.14
N ASN A 551 -22.29 -28.82 -14.19
CA ASN A 551 -22.88 -28.06 -13.08
C ASN A 551 -24.39 -28.33 -12.91
N LEU A 552 -25.05 -28.92 -13.93
CA LEU A 552 -26.51 -28.96 -14.07
C LEU A 552 -27.13 -30.34 -14.21
N LEU A 553 -26.44 -31.29 -14.85
CA LEU A 553 -26.97 -32.61 -15.14
C LEU A 553 -26.49 -33.63 -14.10
N SER A 554 -27.39 -34.53 -13.67
CA SER A 554 -26.93 -35.76 -13.03
C SER A 554 -25.99 -36.51 -13.98
N LYS A 555 -25.11 -37.36 -13.44
CA LYS A 555 -24.18 -38.18 -14.26
C LYS A 555 -24.89 -38.89 -15.43
N GLN A 556 -26.14 -39.31 -15.21
CA GLN A 556 -26.95 -40.00 -16.19
C GLN A 556 -27.41 -39.06 -17.32
N GLU A 557 -28.02 -37.91 -16.98
CA GLU A 557 -28.53 -36.95 -17.96
C GLU A 557 -27.41 -36.30 -18.79
N PHE A 558 -26.21 -36.14 -18.21
CA PHE A 558 -25.01 -35.69 -18.92
C PHE A 558 -24.59 -36.68 -20.01
N THR A 559 -24.65 -37.97 -19.69
CA THR A 559 -24.30 -39.05 -20.62
C THR A 559 -25.32 -39.15 -21.73
N ASP A 560 -26.61 -39.00 -21.41
CA ASP A 560 -27.70 -39.05 -22.39
C ASP A 560 -27.65 -37.87 -23.39
N TYR A 561 -27.29 -36.67 -22.95
CA TYR A 561 -27.16 -35.51 -23.84
C TYR A 561 -25.99 -35.65 -24.82
N LEU A 562 -24.82 -36.09 -24.35
CA LEU A 562 -23.66 -36.34 -25.21
C LEU A 562 -23.94 -37.44 -26.23
N ASN A 563 -24.58 -38.54 -25.81
CA ASN A 563 -24.95 -39.65 -26.69
C ASN A 563 -25.91 -39.19 -27.80
N LYS A 564 -26.87 -38.31 -27.48
CA LYS A 564 -27.84 -37.79 -28.45
C LYS A 564 -27.21 -36.85 -29.47
N GLU A 565 -26.21 -36.06 -29.08
CA GLU A 565 -25.46 -35.18 -29.97
C GLU A 565 -24.51 -35.97 -30.89
N GLU A 566 -23.90 -37.05 -30.38
CA GLU A 566 -23.16 -38.01 -31.20
C GLU A 566 -24.07 -38.73 -32.19
N GLU A 567 -25.23 -39.24 -31.76
CA GLU A 567 -26.23 -39.87 -32.65
C GLU A 567 -26.63 -38.95 -33.81
N ILE A 568 -26.89 -37.66 -33.56
CA ILE A 568 -27.26 -36.70 -34.61
C ILE A 568 -26.11 -36.50 -35.62
N LYS A 569 -24.86 -36.49 -35.17
CA LYS A 569 -23.69 -36.39 -36.06
C LYS A 569 -23.46 -37.67 -36.86
N THR A 570 -23.73 -38.85 -36.29
CA THR A 570 -23.60 -40.14 -36.99
C THR A 570 -24.69 -40.29 -38.05
N ILE A 571 -25.94 -39.94 -37.74
CA ILE A 571 -27.08 -39.99 -38.66
C ILE A 571 -26.87 -39.06 -39.87
N ALA A 572 -26.34 -37.85 -39.64
CA ALA A 572 -26.04 -36.92 -40.73
C ALA A 572 -24.99 -37.46 -41.71
N LYS A 573 -23.99 -38.19 -41.20
CA LYS A 573 -22.93 -38.81 -42.01
C LYS A 573 -23.43 -40.03 -42.79
N GLU A 574 -24.25 -40.88 -42.18
CA GLU A 574 -24.85 -42.04 -42.85
C GLU A 574 -25.82 -41.65 -43.98
N LEU A 575 -26.55 -40.54 -43.82
CA LEU A 575 -27.44 -40.02 -44.85
C LEU A 575 -26.67 -39.53 -46.09
N GLU A 576 -25.52 -38.89 -45.89
CA GLU A 576 -24.65 -38.40 -46.97
C GLU A 576 -24.04 -39.59 -47.76
N GLU A 577 -23.57 -40.62 -47.06
CA GLU A 577 -23.04 -41.85 -47.68
C GLU A 577 -24.11 -42.62 -48.49
N LEU A 578 -25.35 -42.67 -48.01
CA LEU A 578 -26.46 -43.31 -48.73
C LEU A 578 -26.87 -42.55 -49.99
N GLN A 579 -26.88 -41.22 -49.95
CA GLN A 579 -27.21 -40.38 -51.10
C GLN A 579 -26.16 -40.47 -52.21
N ASP A 580 -24.88 -40.59 -51.85
CA ASP A 580 -23.79 -40.79 -52.81
C ASP A 580 -23.85 -42.20 -53.43
N LEU A 581 -24.18 -43.23 -52.65
CA LEU A 581 -24.37 -44.60 -53.16
C LEU A 581 -25.51 -44.67 -54.17
N GLN A 582 -26.62 -43.97 -53.91
CA GLN A 582 -27.77 -43.91 -54.80
C GLN A 582 -27.42 -43.23 -56.14
N ARG A 583 -26.71 -42.09 -56.10
CA ARG A 583 -26.25 -41.36 -57.31
C ARG A 583 -25.30 -42.19 -58.18
N GLU A 584 -24.38 -42.93 -57.58
CA GLU A 584 -23.46 -43.78 -58.35
C GLU A 584 -24.16 -45.00 -58.96
N THR A 585 -25.16 -45.55 -58.29
CA THR A 585 -25.98 -46.66 -58.83
C THR A 585 -26.78 -46.23 -60.05
N GLU A 586 -27.42 -45.05 -60.02
CA GLU A 586 -28.18 -44.50 -61.15
C GLU A 586 -27.28 -44.26 -62.39
N LYS A 587 -26.09 -43.70 -62.20
CA LYS A 587 -25.11 -43.50 -63.30
C LYS A 587 -24.70 -44.82 -63.95
N ALA A 588 -24.49 -45.88 -63.16
CA ALA A 588 -24.08 -47.17 -63.67
C ALA A 588 -25.17 -47.84 -64.52
N VAL A 589 -26.43 -47.78 -64.06
CA VAL A 589 -27.59 -48.30 -64.81
C VAL A 589 -27.78 -47.54 -66.13
N MET A 590 -27.63 -46.21 -66.11
CA MET A 590 -27.73 -45.40 -67.34
C MET A 590 -26.62 -45.73 -68.35
N LYS A 591 -25.39 -46.00 -67.89
CA LYS A 591 -24.30 -46.45 -68.79
C LYS A 591 -24.58 -47.81 -69.41
N LEU A 592 -25.10 -48.77 -68.64
CA LEU A 592 -25.50 -50.08 -69.15
C LEU A 592 -26.54 -49.97 -70.26
N LEU A 593 -27.54 -49.09 -70.11
CA LEU A 593 -28.63 -48.95 -71.08
C LEU A 593 -28.25 -48.18 -72.35
N THR A 594 -27.28 -47.26 -72.27
CA THR A 594 -26.94 -46.35 -73.37
C THR A 594 -25.70 -46.77 -74.18
N ASN A 595 -24.81 -47.58 -73.60
CA ASN A 595 -23.65 -48.14 -74.31
C ASN A 595 -23.29 -49.54 -73.77
N PRO A 596 -24.11 -50.56 -74.06
CA PRO A 596 -23.97 -51.88 -73.46
C PRO A 596 -22.68 -52.56 -73.92
N LYS A 597 -22.24 -52.40 -75.18
CA LYS A 597 -20.95 -52.95 -75.65
C LYS A 597 -19.80 -52.42 -74.81
N ALA A 598 -19.68 -51.10 -74.65
CA ALA A 598 -18.59 -50.53 -73.85
C ALA A 598 -18.67 -50.94 -72.37
N PHE A 599 -19.88 -51.05 -71.79
CA PHE A 599 -20.07 -51.52 -70.42
C PHE A 599 -19.55 -52.96 -70.24
N PHE A 600 -19.91 -53.88 -71.14
CA PHE A 600 -19.48 -55.28 -71.08
C PHE A 600 -18.00 -55.47 -71.48
N THR A 601 -17.46 -54.69 -72.42
CA THR A 601 -16.02 -54.71 -72.74
C THR A 601 -15.18 -54.14 -71.59
N HIS A 602 -15.66 -53.11 -70.89
CA HIS A 602 -15.02 -52.65 -69.65
C HIS A 602 -15.11 -53.71 -68.55
N TYR A 603 -16.20 -54.48 -68.48
CA TYR A 603 -16.38 -55.54 -67.49
C TYR A 603 -15.34 -56.68 -67.66
N ASP A 604 -15.07 -57.11 -68.91
CA ASP A 604 -14.01 -58.07 -69.22
C ASP A 604 -12.61 -57.53 -68.85
N TYR A 605 -12.40 -56.22 -68.98
CA TYR A 605 -11.11 -55.58 -68.65
C TYR A 605 -10.92 -55.31 -67.15
N VAL A 606 -12.00 -55.01 -66.42
CA VAL A 606 -11.99 -54.65 -64.98
C VAL A 606 -11.96 -55.87 -64.07
N TYR A 607 -12.23 -57.09 -64.58
CA TYR A 607 -12.14 -58.33 -63.79
C TYR A 607 -10.72 -58.68 -63.29
N ARG A 608 -9.71 -57.84 -63.56
CA ARG A 608 -8.38 -57.92 -62.93
C ARG A 608 -8.18 -56.99 -61.72
N ARG A 609 -9.11 -56.09 -61.38
CA ARG A 609 -9.02 -55.23 -60.18
C ARG A 609 -10.38 -54.91 -59.54
N GLY A 610 -10.77 -55.71 -58.54
CA GLY A 610 -11.46 -55.21 -57.32
C GLY A 610 -12.95 -54.80 -57.39
N GLY A 611 -13.86 -55.78 -57.36
CA GLY A 611 -15.01 -55.82 -56.44
C GLY A 611 -16.22 -54.87 -56.59
N ARG A 612 -16.16 -53.71 -57.25
CA ARG A 612 -17.30 -52.74 -57.25
C ARG A 612 -18.48 -53.14 -58.16
N ASP A 613 -18.22 -53.75 -59.31
CA ASP A 613 -19.29 -54.07 -60.29
C ASP A 613 -20.10 -55.34 -59.92
N ILE A 614 -19.54 -56.23 -59.07
CA ILE A 614 -20.26 -57.39 -58.52
C ILE A 614 -21.41 -56.93 -57.60
N THR A 615 -21.24 -55.81 -56.89
CA THR A 615 -22.27 -55.23 -56.02
C THR A 615 -23.41 -54.65 -56.85
N ILE A 616 -23.11 -53.99 -57.98
CA ILE A 616 -24.10 -53.41 -58.90
C ILE A 616 -24.97 -54.51 -59.55
N LEU A 617 -24.37 -55.63 -59.97
CA LEU A 617 -25.10 -56.78 -60.52
C LEU A 617 -25.95 -57.52 -59.46
N LYS A 618 -25.47 -57.62 -58.22
CA LYS A 618 -26.26 -58.14 -57.09
C LYS A 618 -27.42 -57.22 -56.71
N ILE A 619 -27.24 -55.90 -56.81
CA ILE A 619 -28.30 -54.92 -56.63
C ILE A 619 -29.34 -55.08 -57.75
N LEU A 620 -28.94 -55.09 -59.03
CA LEU A 620 -29.84 -55.32 -60.16
C LEU A 620 -30.67 -56.62 -60.05
N LYS A 621 -30.09 -57.69 -59.47
CA LYS A 621 -30.80 -58.94 -59.15
C LYS A 621 -31.85 -58.79 -58.04
N ASN A 622 -31.55 -58.00 -57.00
CA ASN A 622 -32.37 -57.92 -55.78
C ASN A 622 -33.37 -56.75 -55.78
N THR A 623 -33.11 -55.70 -56.55
CA THR A 623 -34.05 -54.61 -56.74
C THR A 623 -34.91 -54.89 -57.96
N ASN A 624 -36.21 -55.14 -57.74
CA ASN A 624 -37.25 -55.01 -58.76
C ASN A 624 -37.35 -53.53 -59.22
N VAL A 625 -36.27 -52.99 -59.82
CA VAL A 625 -36.24 -51.60 -60.30
C VAL A 625 -37.25 -51.50 -61.44
N ARG A 626 -38.42 -50.94 -61.11
CA ARG A 626 -39.43 -50.56 -62.10
C ARG A 626 -38.92 -49.33 -62.83
N MET A 627 -38.29 -49.53 -63.99
CA MET A 627 -38.21 -48.46 -64.98
C MET A 627 -39.65 -48.04 -65.31
N THR A 628 -39.95 -46.75 -65.27
CA THR A 628 -41.30 -46.22 -65.45
C THR A 628 -41.90 -46.67 -66.78
N GLY A 629 -42.88 -47.59 -66.71
CA GLY A 629 -43.74 -47.98 -67.83
C GLY A 629 -43.42 -49.35 -68.43
N ASN A 630 -44.38 -50.29 -68.30
CA ASN A 630 -44.43 -51.67 -68.78
C ASN A 630 -43.56 -52.71 -68.04
N SER A 631 -44.24 -53.74 -67.54
CA SER A 631 -43.77 -54.85 -66.71
C SER A 631 -42.91 -55.87 -67.48
N GLY A 632 -41.91 -55.42 -68.22
CA GLY A 632 -40.85 -56.26 -68.77
C GLY A 632 -39.64 -56.21 -67.83
N ILE A 633 -39.37 -57.33 -67.16
CA ILE A 633 -38.21 -57.55 -66.27
C ILE A 633 -36.93 -57.19 -67.05
N LEU A 634 -35.95 -56.57 -66.38
CA LEU A 634 -34.63 -56.09 -66.86
C LEU A 634 -34.08 -56.80 -68.12
N ASP A 635 -34.25 -58.12 -68.19
CA ASP A 635 -34.03 -59.06 -69.31
C ASP A 635 -34.40 -58.52 -70.71
N GLU A 636 -35.64 -58.02 -70.90
CA GLU A 636 -36.11 -57.59 -72.23
C GLU A 636 -35.48 -56.25 -72.63
N THR A 637 -35.37 -55.30 -71.69
CA THR A 637 -34.77 -53.98 -71.93
C THR A 637 -33.29 -54.10 -72.26
N LEU A 638 -32.58 -55.02 -71.60
CA LEU A 638 -31.15 -55.26 -71.82
C LEU A 638 -30.90 -55.94 -73.18
N TYR A 639 -31.73 -56.92 -73.56
CA TYR A 639 -31.69 -57.53 -74.89
C TYR A 639 -32.00 -56.52 -76.00
N GLN A 640 -33.05 -55.69 -75.84
CA GLN A 640 -33.44 -54.69 -76.83
C GLN A 640 -32.38 -53.58 -76.97
N SER A 641 -31.78 -53.11 -75.87
CA SER A 641 -30.66 -52.14 -75.91
C SER A 641 -29.45 -52.72 -76.65
N MET A 642 -29.06 -53.97 -76.38
CA MET A 642 -27.95 -54.63 -77.07
C MET A 642 -28.23 -54.81 -78.57
N ARG A 643 -29.47 -55.17 -78.95
CA ARG A 643 -29.90 -55.27 -80.35
C ARG A 643 -29.90 -53.90 -81.06
N LEU A 644 -30.44 -52.86 -80.41
CA LEU A 644 -30.44 -51.48 -80.92
C LEU A 644 -29.02 -50.93 -81.13
N HIS A 645 -28.05 -51.43 -80.37
CA HIS A 645 -26.65 -51.07 -80.48
C HIS A 645 -25.80 -52.10 -81.26
N GLY A 646 -26.45 -52.91 -82.10
CA GLY A 646 -25.80 -53.77 -83.09
C GLY A 646 -25.05 -54.96 -82.51
N CYS A 647 -25.44 -55.47 -81.34
CA CYS A 647 -24.96 -56.76 -80.83
C CYS A 647 -25.74 -57.90 -81.49
N ASN A 648 -25.05 -58.94 -81.94
CA ASN A 648 -25.71 -60.15 -82.42
C ASN A 648 -26.08 -61.10 -81.26
N VAL A 649 -26.84 -62.15 -81.56
CA VAL A 649 -27.32 -63.13 -80.57
C VAL A 649 -26.17 -63.88 -79.89
N PHE A 650 -25.07 -64.14 -80.60
CA PHE A 650 -23.89 -64.79 -80.03
C PHE A 650 -23.13 -63.88 -79.06
N GLU A 651 -22.95 -62.61 -79.41
CA GLU A 651 -22.34 -61.59 -78.54
C GLU A 651 -23.17 -61.38 -77.26
N TYR A 652 -24.50 -61.43 -77.38
CA TYR A 652 -25.41 -61.44 -76.25
C TYR A 652 -25.26 -62.71 -75.39
N ALA A 653 -25.23 -63.88 -76.01
CA ALA A 653 -25.07 -65.16 -75.32
C ALA A 653 -23.73 -65.29 -74.59
N ASP A 654 -22.65 -64.84 -75.22
CA ASP A 654 -21.29 -64.88 -74.66
C ASP A 654 -21.16 -63.91 -73.47
N SER A 655 -21.74 -62.71 -73.60
CA SER A 655 -21.81 -61.73 -72.50
C SER A 655 -22.59 -62.27 -71.31
N MET A 656 -23.78 -62.84 -71.53
CA MET A 656 -24.63 -63.39 -70.47
C MET A 656 -23.99 -64.60 -69.77
N THR A 657 -23.27 -65.44 -70.54
CA THR A 657 -22.53 -66.59 -70.01
C THR A 657 -21.34 -66.14 -69.17
N SER A 658 -20.60 -65.13 -69.63
CA SER A 658 -19.46 -64.56 -68.91
C SER A 658 -19.89 -63.91 -67.59
N ILE A 659 -21.01 -63.17 -67.58
CA ILE A 659 -21.60 -62.59 -66.36
C ILE A 659 -22.02 -63.69 -65.38
N ALA A 660 -22.70 -64.74 -65.86
CA ALA A 660 -23.13 -65.85 -65.00
C ALA A 660 -21.95 -66.55 -64.31
N LYS A 661 -20.87 -66.78 -65.07
CA LYS A 661 -19.63 -67.38 -64.56
C LYS A 661 -18.94 -66.46 -63.55
N ALA A 662 -18.89 -65.16 -63.84
CA ALA A 662 -18.28 -64.14 -62.99
C ALA A 662 -19.04 -63.95 -61.66
N CYS A 663 -20.37 -63.99 -61.68
CA CYS A 663 -21.23 -63.87 -60.51
C CYS A 663 -21.39 -65.18 -59.72
N LYS A 664 -20.94 -66.32 -60.28
CA LYS A 664 -21.22 -67.68 -59.78
C LYS A 664 -22.72 -67.90 -59.52
N ASP A 665 -23.55 -67.43 -60.45
CA ASP A 665 -25.01 -67.45 -60.33
C ASP A 665 -25.65 -67.89 -61.65
N SER A 666 -26.52 -68.89 -61.59
CA SER A 666 -27.21 -69.45 -62.76
C SER A 666 -28.35 -68.58 -63.29
N TYR A 667 -28.74 -67.50 -62.58
CA TYR A 667 -29.83 -66.62 -62.98
C TYR A 667 -29.68 -66.07 -64.41
N PHE A 668 -28.49 -65.57 -64.76
CA PHE A 668 -28.23 -65.02 -66.11
C PHE A 668 -28.23 -66.10 -67.21
N LEU A 669 -27.88 -67.36 -66.87
CA LEU A 669 -28.02 -68.50 -67.78
C LEU A 669 -29.48 -68.89 -67.98
N GLN A 670 -30.33 -68.73 -66.95
CA GLN A 670 -31.77 -68.99 -67.05
C GLN A 670 -32.46 -67.95 -67.94
N ILE A 671 -32.06 -66.68 -67.85
CA ILE A 671 -32.54 -65.61 -68.74
C ILE A 671 -32.13 -65.88 -70.19
N LEU A 672 -30.86 -66.23 -70.41
CA LEU A 672 -30.34 -66.61 -71.73
C LEU A 672 -31.12 -67.80 -72.31
N ALA A 673 -31.31 -68.87 -71.54
CA ALA A 673 -32.05 -70.06 -71.96
C ALA A 673 -33.52 -69.76 -72.30
N LYS A 674 -34.18 -68.93 -71.47
CA LYS A 674 -35.55 -68.46 -71.73
C LYS A 674 -35.63 -67.63 -73.02
N ARG A 675 -34.62 -66.79 -73.30
CA ARG A 675 -34.59 -65.98 -74.53
C ARG A 675 -34.36 -66.83 -75.77
N ILE A 676 -33.45 -67.79 -75.71
CA ILE A 676 -33.20 -68.77 -76.79
C ILE A 676 -34.50 -69.54 -77.12
N GLN A 677 -35.28 -69.94 -76.10
CA GLN A 677 -36.58 -70.60 -76.29
C GLN A 677 -37.66 -69.70 -76.91
N GLN A 678 -37.52 -68.37 -76.81
CA GLN A 678 -38.49 -67.39 -77.29
C GLN A 678 -38.13 -66.78 -78.66
N MET A 679 -37.00 -67.19 -79.25
CA MET A 679 -36.59 -66.72 -80.57
C MET A 679 -37.51 -67.28 -81.67
N THR A 680 -37.85 -66.42 -82.63
CA THR A 680 -38.66 -66.80 -83.79
C THR A 680 -37.83 -67.52 -84.85
N ASP A 681 -38.44 -68.37 -85.69
CA ASP A 681 -37.75 -69.06 -86.79
C ASP A 681 -37.04 -68.10 -87.77
N ALA A 682 -37.54 -66.87 -87.91
CA ALA A 682 -36.90 -65.81 -88.69
C ALA A 682 -35.64 -65.25 -88.04
N GLU A 683 -35.59 -65.18 -86.70
CA GLU A 683 -34.40 -64.78 -85.94
C GLU A 683 -33.35 -65.89 -85.92
N TRP A 684 -33.76 -67.16 -85.94
CA TRP A 684 -32.84 -68.30 -86.12
C TRP A 684 -32.23 -68.35 -87.52
N ARG A 685 -33.01 -68.10 -88.58
CA ARG A 685 -32.48 -68.04 -89.96
C ARG A 685 -31.49 -66.89 -90.17
N ALA A 686 -31.72 -65.73 -89.55
CA ALA A 686 -30.76 -64.61 -89.60
C ALA A 686 -29.44 -64.91 -88.84
N VAL A 687 -29.47 -65.87 -87.92
CA VAL A 687 -28.28 -66.39 -87.22
C VAL A 687 -27.52 -67.38 -88.10
N ASP A 688 -28.22 -68.30 -88.78
CA ASP A 688 -27.63 -69.22 -89.76
C ASP A 688 -27.00 -68.47 -90.94
N ASP A 689 -27.70 -67.47 -91.52
CA ASP A 689 -27.20 -66.69 -92.65
C ASP A 689 -25.90 -65.92 -92.30
N ALA A 690 -25.78 -65.41 -91.07
CA ALA A 690 -24.59 -64.71 -90.58
C ALA A 690 -23.41 -65.63 -90.24
N GLU A 691 -23.64 -66.93 -89.95
CA GLU A 691 -22.58 -67.93 -89.84
C GLU A 691 -22.06 -68.35 -91.22
N THR A 692 -22.94 -68.51 -92.22
CA THR A 692 -22.52 -68.80 -93.61
C THR A 692 -21.75 -67.66 -94.29
N GLU A 693 -21.89 -66.41 -93.84
CA GLU A 693 -21.06 -65.28 -94.29
C GLU A 693 -19.72 -65.14 -93.52
N ARG A 694 -19.50 -65.92 -92.45
CA ARG A 694 -18.27 -65.90 -91.63
C ARG A 694 -17.46 -67.21 -91.65
N SER A 695 -17.97 -68.28 -92.26
CA SER A 695 -17.20 -69.48 -92.67
C SER A 695 -16.62 -69.31 -94.06
#